data_AF-A0A2M9YUJ3-F1
#
_entry.id   AF-A0A2M9YUJ3-F1
#
_cell.length_a   1.000
_cell.length_b   1.000
_cell.length_c   1.000
_cell.angle_alpha   90.00
_cell.angle_beta   90.00
_cell.angle_gamma   90.00
#
_symmetry.space_group_name_H-M   'P 1'
#
loop_
_entity.id
_entity.type
_entity.pdbx_description
1 polymer ?
#
loop_
_entity_poly.entity_id
_entity_poly.type
_entity_poly.pdbx_seq_one_letter_code
_entity_poly.pdbx_strand_id
1 'polypeptide(L)'
;MKFLSWKYTAILWILCGFLFCKPEEKKFDALSFYDNIADDGGLKLFNLLNEYPSLKAGFQSLQPEQFNVRLDSSMRKPARRDITGFLRVSSDMLLKPEARVRESLLKANTLIHRLKDAPSGAFEGILPWLERIRKYPGQVVRNLSPISQKALIYLYNTFNTGDTEIKYKELSAALADPDMTELFQDLETVLHKALVQNSNARSGVESILKGMIDPTLSADKVLKNQMIRLIAEIGNTFQQRAGFSDFKSSDTTLKDLIVNLEKYYTVGGSVHDSSSVNDYRDPDYPSDFAVVLTEVFRYLRPMLTNGGSFTKDPNVLLGKELSKNLFNLGFLTSVEDVDFSLKELIRMDYLGRDRAYGGFEYKISALEHLLFLLTLADTYGFRWENPADTTIMSLEPSSANGGPMTGGVLTVGDSIYALGSAMTGNLGVKAFLNQSANDQAVFRNGDSNSPIPFTMGINTPTLALLEAPDPSTVPSATDPVFTKTIPFMMKLIVNVVFSGGGPYYNKNRIDSNGNIYSLDGNLYMDSFGNDLIYKSSWSSSEFRIKVSDTASGACTNGSLCRWVGPGGRETNANYANNQFTPVASGVNESGAKGWSIPIWEIAKSGSERALESDEEAIYKNFQWLLSEKRMVAVIPLRASLGPGVPYKMAAFVTVIANGLKGLMGAKPQFQDGGSCSSKINGKWIRLGSLWKPGCASSTQPNFRTAGTPVLPENFSTLPGDSMFFLEAWDYGTSGSNPITFNSLGDSNVYNIFYPPSSQYGVLPPVFAFNFPVMERLSFLTSDSVTPSQVNSYWNQRNKLLPLIVSLAKVLADQSDSLNQKNPFQLLTGLSAALTRPLLTKTVDLETNSGGTTITIVKTALPNGRFRNRLAGQDEYLFRQNDPVTEEPIRSPLSVLIEKERGFQDGILNLVSKTKLLTNLVRMLAEMGRPSRQTGADLFFAGLASFCGEIKISSESPSPVQFNLQTYLEKLRSDLAVYPDTRPTNVYDPLWDDMGVVAVRLRDYLSKDSVYSLIPMFDFSMDLILEVKPSGEEVVHLLNLLGSIFQNKSGERDFLVTGLLTSDMPALIQVSAAYGRSINGVLMGLSLTGEFFSYIEADMNTPYTIRDIFDDLDRLTVSDMVQSRSGNHSLLYSAGVLMNLFADITERGRKPFPDGAVFWDRFNKNEDSATYWDNLTSIFSR
;
A
#
# COMPACT_ATOMS: atom_id res chain seq x y z
N MET A 1 -30.23 9.09 0.66
CA MET A 1 -30.80 8.31 1.78
C MET A 1 -31.00 9.19 3.02
N LYS A 2 -31.71 10.31 2.88
CA LYS A 2 -32.15 11.16 4.00
C LYS A 2 -33.68 11.04 4.02
N PHE A 3 -34.36 10.99 5.17
CA PHE A 3 -35.80 10.65 5.36
C PHE A 3 -36.11 9.30 5.96
N LEU A 4 -35.07 8.55 6.36
CA LEU A 4 -35.22 7.22 6.95
C LEU A 4 -35.88 7.17 8.34
N SER A 5 -36.40 8.28 8.84
CA SER A 5 -36.26 8.57 10.25
C SER A 5 -37.25 9.64 10.71
N TRP A 6 -38.56 9.35 10.73
CA TRP A 6 -39.39 9.93 11.81
C TRP A 6 -40.26 8.93 12.55
N LYS A 7 -40.60 7.78 11.95
CA LYS A 7 -41.46 6.78 12.60
C LYS A 7 -40.69 5.57 13.10
N TYR A 8 -39.75 5.09 12.29
CA TYR A 8 -38.69 4.24 12.77
C TYR A 8 -37.83 4.96 13.78
N THR A 9 -37.52 6.24 13.61
CA THR A 9 -36.89 7.03 14.67
C THR A 9 -37.83 7.53 15.71
N ALA A 10 -39.15 7.64 15.57
CA ALA A 10 -39.97 7.82 16.76
C ALA A 10 -39.81 6.58 17.65
N ILE A 11 -39.87 5.36 17.10
CA ILE A 11 -39.73 4.13 17.89
C ILE A 11 -38.28 3.78 18.24
N LEU A 12 -37.32 4.14 17.40
CA LEU A 12 -35.88 4.01 17.61
C LEU A 12 -35.30 5.17 18.43
N TRP A 13 -35.96 6.34 18.51
CA TRP A 13 -35.68 7.43 19.47
C TRP A 13 -36.49 7.32 20.75
N ILE A 14 -37.61 6.61 20.74
CA ILE A 14 -38.27 6.14 21.96
C ILE A 14 -37.39 5.02 22.53
N LEU A 15 -36.90 4.06 21.73
CA LEU A 15 -35.86 3.09 22.12
C LEU A 15 -34.56 3.76 22.55
N CYS A 16 -33.94 4.60 21.72
CA CYS A 16 -32.71 5.31 22.07
C CYS A 16 -32.96 6.25 23.24
N GLY A 17 -34.01 7.06 23.20
CA GLY A 17 -34.41 7.93 24.32
C GLY A 17 -34.61 7.15 25.61
N PHE A 18 -35.23 5.97 25.58
CA PHE A 18 -35.34 5.10 26.75
C PHE A 18 -34.02 4.40 27.12
N LEU A 19 -33.15 4.10 26.15
CA LEU A 19 -31.77 3.63 26.36
C LEU A 19 -30.87 4.71 26.99
N PHE A 20 -31.24 6.00 26.94
CA PHE A 20 -30.47 7.12 27.55
C PHE A 20 -31.21 7.84 28.68
N CYS A 21 -32.41 7.38 28.99
CA CYS A 21 -33.24 7.86 30.08
C CYS A 21 -32.47 7.65 31.39
N LYS A 22 -32.04 8.67 32.13
CA LYS A 22 -31.07 8.42 33.21
C LYS A 22 -31.68 7.48 34.26
N PRO A 23 -30.89 6.54 34.80
CA PRO A 23 -31.39 5.64 35.83
C PRO A 23 -31.64 6.44 37.11
N GLU A 24 -32.79 6.25 37.72
CA GLU A 24 -33.18 6.88 38.98
C GLU A 24 -33.64 5.83 39.98
N GLU A 25 -33.20 5.91 41.24
CA GLU A 25 -33.58 4.94 42.28
C GLU A 25 -35.02 5.15 42.78
N LYS A 26 -35.58 6.34 42.55
CA LYS A 26 -36.89 6.74 43.05
C LYS A 26 -37.98 6.34 42.08
N LYS A 27 -38.97 5.57 42.56
CA LYS A 27 -40.20 5.34 41.81
C LYS A 27 -41.03 6.62 41.80
N PHE A 28 -41.32 7.14 40.61
CA PHE A 28 -42.20 8.28 40.44
C PHE A 28 -43.62 7.93 40.92
N ASP A 29 -44.26 8.86 41.63
CA ASP A 29 -45.64 8.67 42.09
C ASP A 29 -46.58 8.56 40.87
N ALA A 30 -47.59 7.69 40.93
CA ALA A 30 -48.46 7.37 39.79
C ALA A 30 -49.23 8.58 39.24
N LEU A 31 -49.31 9.65 40.04
CA LEU A 31 -50.01 10.92 39.79
C LEU A 31 -49.11 12.07 39.29
N SER A 32 -47.81 11.85 39.08
CA SER A 32 -46.82 12.93 38.93
C SER A 32 -46.77 13.65 37.58
N PHE A 33 -47.33 13.10 36.49
CA PHE A 33 -47.55 13.87 35.27
C PHE A 33 -48.96 14.45 35.29
N TYR A 34 -49.10 15.65 35.86
CA TYR A 34 -50.37 16.38 35.92
C TYR A 34 -50.56 17.13 34.60
N ASP A 35 -51.48 16.66 33.78
CA ASP A 35 -51.87 17.28 32.50
C ASP A 35 -52.82 18.48 32.69
N ASN A 36 -53.05 18.93 33.92
CA ASN A 36 -54.03 19.97 34.30
C ASN A 36 -55.48 19.65 33.91
N ILE A 37 -55.83 18.38 33.67
CA ILE A 37 -57.23 17.95 33.44
C ILE A 37 -57.83 17.48 34.77
N ALA A 38 -58.99 18.05 35.14
CA ALA A 38 -59.77 17.60 36.29
C ALA A 38 -60.24 16.14 36.11
N ASP A 39 -60.26 15.38 37.19
CA ASP A 39 -60.38 13.91 37.18
C ASP A 39 -61.83 13.44 36.96
N ASP A 40 -62.37 13.62 35.76
CA ASP A 40 -63.75 13.23 35.37
C ASP A 40 -63.82 11.94 34.52
N GLY A 41 -62.78 11.08 34.58
CA GLY A 41 -62.79 9.77 33.89
C GLY A 41 -62.49 9.79 32.39
N GLY A 42 -61.97 10.91 31.86
CA GLY A 42 -61.54 11.06 30.47
C GLY A 42 -60.15 10.49 30.13
N LEU A 43 -59.85 10.38 28.83
CA LEU A 43 -58.58 9.90 28.27
C LEU A 43 -57.44 10.92 28.51
N LYS A 44 -56.57 10.64 29.48
CA LYS A 44 -55.28 11.35 29.65
C LYS A 44 -54.23 10.77 28.70
N LEU A 45 -53.42 11.60 28.02
CA LEU A 45 -52.47 11.12 26.99
C LEU A 45 -51.48 10.06 27.55
N PHE A 46 -51.18 10.11 28.86
CA PHE A 46 -50.25 9.19 29.53
C PHE A 46 -50.94 8.02 30.25
N ASN A 47 -52.26 7.92 30.22
CA ASN A 47 -52.98 6.71 30.66
C ASN A 47 -52.94 5.60 29.60
N LEU A 48 -52.68 5.94 28.34
CA LEU A 48 -52.50 4.99 27.22
C LEU A 48 -51.29 4.06 27.40
N LEU A 49 -50.29 4.48 28.18
CA LEU A 49 -49.09 3.69 28.49
C LEU A 49 -49.17 2.99 29.86
N ASN A 50 -50.35 2.94 30.51
CA ASN A 50 -50.51 2.32 31.82
C ASN A 50 -50.15 0.83 31.82
N GLU A 51 -50.41 0.13 30.72
CA GLU A 51 -50.05 -1.28 30.54
C GLU A 51 -48.55 -1.49 30.22
N TYR A 52 -47.80 -0.39 30.01
CA TYR A 52 -46.38 -0.36 29.64
C TYR A 52 -45.58 0.53 30.62
N PRO A 53 -45.44 0.11 31.88
CA PRO A 53 -44.94 0.96 32.96
C PRO A 53 -43.51 1.47 32.74
N SER A 54 -42.64 0.71 32.06
CA SER A 54 -41.26 1.14 31.79
C SER A 54 -41.19 2.28 30.77
N LEU A 55 -42.05 2.25 29.74
CA LEU A 55 -42.19 3.31 28.74
C LEU A 55 -42.88 4.54 29.36
N LYS A 56 -43.85 4.32 30.25
CA LYS A 56 -44.54 5.42 30.95
C LYS A 56 -43.60 6.21 31.88
N ALA A 57 -42.73 5.52 32.61
CA ALA A 57 -41.90 6.13 33.64
C ALA A 57 -40.94 7.22 33.12
N GLY A 58 -40.43 7.06 31.89
CA GLY A 58 -39.61 8.11 31.28
C GLY A 58 -40.36 9.43 31.13
N PHE A 59 -41.64 9.40 30.73
CA PHE A 59 -42.44 10.61 30.62
C PHE A 59 -42.84 11.19 31.98
N GLN A 60 -42.98 10.36 33.03
CA GLN A 60 -43.32 10.81 34.39
C GLN A 60 -42.21 11.65 35.04
N SER A 61 -40.96 11.45 34.62
CA SER A 61 -39.83 12.25 35.11
C SER A 61 -39.80 13.69 34.57
N LEU A 62 -40.48 13.95 33.46
CA LEU A 62 -40.47 15.25 32.80
C LEU A 62 -41.45 16.21 33.49
N GLN A 63 -41.04 17.47 33.62
CA GLN A 63 -41.91 18.55 34.10
C GLN A 63 -42.88 18.99 32.99
N PRO A 64 -44.21 18.88 33.18
CA PRO A 64 -45.18 19.20 32.13
C PRO A 64 -45.05 20.62 31.58
N GLU A 65 -44.82 21.62 32.44
CA GLU A 65 -44.65 23.02 32.01
C GLU A 65 -43.43 23.22 31.10
N GLN A 66 -42.28 22.67 31.49
CA GLN A 66 -41.05 22.76 30.69
C GLN A 66 -41.17 21.95 29.39
N PHE A 67 -41.78 20.77 29.42
CA PHE A 67 -42.07 19.98 28.23
C PHE A 67 -42.86 20.80 27.20
N ASN A 68 -43.90 21.49 27.66
CA ASN A 68 -44.77 22.31 26.81
C ASN A 68 -44.06 23.53 26.24
N VAL A 69 -43.32 24.26 27.10
CA VAL A 69 -42.56 25.45 26.70
C VAL A 69 -41.47 25.10 25.67
N ARG A 70 -40.74 24.00 25.87
CA ARG A 70 -39.66 23.57 24.97
C ARG A 70 -40.20 23.03 23.65
N LEU A 71 -41.31 22.28 23.67
CA LEU A 71 -41.96 21.82 22.45
C LEU A 71 -42.52 23.00 21.64
N ASP A 72 -43.21 23.95 22.27
CA ASP A 72 -43.73 25.15 21.62
C ASP A 72 -42.60 26.03 21.05
N SER A 73 -41.54 26.28 21.83
CA SER A 73 -40.35 27.02 21.38
C SER A 73 -39.71 26.38 20.14
N SER A 74 -39.60 25.05 20.11
CA SER A 74 -39.05 24.29 18.98
C SER A 74 -39.93 24.39 17.73
N MET A 75 -41.24 24.23 17.92
CA MET A 75 -42.22 24.25 16.83
C MET A 75 -42.39 25.65 16.24
N ARG A 76 -42.04 26.74 16.95
CA ARG A 76 -42.07 28.11 16.44
C ARG A 76 -40.85 28.55 15.61
N LYS A 77 -39.77 27.76 15.59
CA LYS A 77 -38.58 28.04 14.78
C LYS A 77 -38.85 27.97 13.27
N PRO A 78 -39.53 26.93 12.74
CA PRO A 78 -39.92 26.90 11.33
C PRO A 78 -41.09 27.84 11.03
N ALA A 79 -41.28 28.16 9.75
CA ALA A 79 -42.42 28.97 9.30
C ALA A 79 -43.75 28.24 9.56
N ARG A 80 -44.83 29.00 9.81
CA ARG A 80 -46.18 28.48 10.08
C ARG A 80 -46.65 27.42 9.07
N ARG A 81 -46.45 27.71 7.77
CA ARG A 81 -46.80 26.80 6.67
C ARG A 81 -46.08 25.45 6.76
N ASP A 82 -44.86 25.43 7.27
CA ASP A 82 -44.06 24.23 7.44
C ASP A 82 -44.51 23.40 8.66
N ILE A 83 -45.07 24.03 9.68
CA ILE A 83 -45.69 23.30 10.80
C ILE A 83 -46.97 22.62 10.32
N THR A 84 -47.83 23.35 9.60
CA THR A 84 -49.04 22.79 8.99
C THR A 84 -48.70 21.63 8.05
N GLY A 85 -47.69 21.79 7.19
CA GLY A 85 -47.22 20.71 6.31
C GLY A 85 -46.70 19.49 7.07
N PHE A 86 -45.95 19.69 8.16
CA PHE A 86 -45.47 18.61 9.02
C PHE A 86 -46.61 17.84 9.72
N LEU A 87 -47.65 18.55 10.16
CA LEU A 87 -48.83 17.93 10.78
C LEU A 87 -49.63 17.11 9.75
N ARG A 88 -49.81 17.63 8.53
CA ARG A 88 -50.46 16.92 7.43
C ARG A 88 -49.72 15.65 7.04
N VAL A 89 -48.40 15.72 6.89
CA VAL A 89 -47.62 14.54 6.52
C VAL A 89 -47.56 13.50 7.64
N SER A 90 -47.52 13.95 8.89
CA SER A 90 -47.59 13.04 10.04
C SER A 90 -48.93 12.29 10.06
N SER A 91 -50.03 12.99 9.78
CA SER A 91 -51.35 12.40 9.60
C SER A 91 -51.38 11.40 8.44
N ASP A 92 -50.95 11.84 7.26
CA ASP A 92 -50.93 11.02 6.05
C ASP A 92 -50.14 9.74 6.26
N MET A 93 -48.92 9.84 6.81
CA MET A 93 -48.12 8.65 7.07
C MET A 93 -48.78 7.70 8.09
N LEU A 94 -49.65 8.16 9.00
CA LEU A 94 -50.28 7.32 10.04
C LEU A 94 -51.59 6.67 9.56
N LEU A 95 -52.33 7.39 8.72
CA LEU A 95 -53.63 6.99 8.21
C LEU A 95 -53.54 6.21 6.89
N LYS A 96 -52.62 6.57 5.99
CA LYS A 96 -52.49 5.98 4.65
C LYS A 96 -51.83 4.60 4.72
N PRO A 97 -52.48 3.53 4.21
CA PRO A 97 -51.86 2.20 4.10
C PRO A 97 -50.59 2.21 3.26
N GLU A 98 -50.49 3.10 2.27
CA GLU A 98 -49.35 3.25 1.37
C GLU A 98 -48.05 3.63 2.11
N ALA A 99 -48.14 4.21 3.31
CA ALA A 99 -46.98 4.57 4.11
C ALA A 99 -46.31 3.37 4.80
N ARG A 100 -46.95 2.19 4.76
CA ARG A 100 -46.47 0.90 5.33
C ARG A 100 -46.02 0.91 6.79
N VAL A 101 -46.49 1.88 7.58
CA VAL A 101 -46.03 2.08 8.97
C VAL A 101 -46.36 0.90 9.88
N ARG A 102 -47.46 0.19 9.64
CA ARG A 102 -47.81 -0.97 10.48
C ARG A 102 -46.96 -2.19 10.14
N GLU A 103 -46.76 -2.48 8.84
CA GLU A 103 -45.85 -3.56 8.41
C GLU A 103 -44.40 -3.30 8.89
N SER A 104 -43.98 -2.04 8.80
CA SER A 104 -42.71 -1.53 9.31
C SER A 104 -42.48 -1.87 10.79
N LEU A 105 -43.50 -1.68 11.63
CA LEU A 105 -43.43 -1.94 13.07
C LEU A 105 -43.49 -3.43 13.41
N LEU A 106 -44.19 -4.25 12.63
CA LEU A 106 -44.14 -5.71 12.77
C LEU A 106 -42.74 -6.26 12.44
N LYS A 107 -42.10 -5.73 11.39
CA LYS A 107 -40.72 -6.08 11.05
C LYS A 107 -39.73 -5.56 12.10
N ALA A 108 -39.93 -4.35 12.65
CA ALA A 108 -39.15 -3.86 13.78
C ALA A 108 -39.32 -4.74 15.04
N ASN A 109 -40.54 -5.23 15.32
CA ASN A 109 -40.73 -6.19 16.40
C ASN A 109 -39.99 -7.51 16.13
N THR A 110 -39.99 -7.97 14.88
CA THR A 110 -39.20 -9.15 14.50
C THR A 110 -37.71 -8.95 14.79
N LEU A 111 -37.17 -7.74 14.60
CA LEU A 111 -35.82 -7.39 15.02
C LEU A 111 -35.66 -7.40 16.55
N ILE A 112 -36.60 -6.82 17.31
CA ILE A 112 -36.58 -6.83 18.78
C ILE A 112 -36.54 -8.27 19.31
N HIS A 113 -37.36 -9.16 18.75
CA HIS A 113 -37.32 -10.59 19.08
C HIS A 113 -35.97 -11.24 18.73
N ARG A 114 -35.38 -10.94 17.57
CA ARG A 114 -34.05 -11.47 17.20
C ARG A 114 -32.95 -11.01 18.16
N LEU A 115 -33.06 -9.79 18.69
CA LEU A 115 -32.12 -9.26 19.67
C LEU A 115 -32.30 -9.93 21.03
N LYS A 116 -33.55 -10.09 21.50
CA LYS A 116 -33.87 -10.72 22.79
C LYS A 116 -33.55 -12.21 22.80
N ASP A 117 -33.92 -12.92 21.74
CA ASP A 117 -33.72 -14.37 21.58
C ASP A 117 -32.34 -14.71 20.99
N ALA A 118 -31.39 -13.76 21.04
CA ALA A 118 -30.06 -13.94 20.48
C ALA A 118 -29.32 -15.15 21.12
N PRO A 119 -28.47 -15.86 20.36
CA PRO A 119 -27.79 -17.06 20.85
C PRO A 119 -26.97 -16.80 22.12
N SER A 120 -26.86 -17.83 22.97
CA SER A 120 -25.98 -17.83 24.16
C SER A 120 -26.27 -16.73 25.18
N GLY A 121 -27.51 -16.25 25.27
CA GLY A 121 -27.87 -15.19 26.22
C GLY A 121 -27.17 -13.85 25.93
N ALA A 122 -26.83 -13.58 24.67
CA ALA A 122 -26.06 -12.41 24.28
C ALA A 122 -26.71 -11.07 24.65
N PHE A 123 -28.04 -11.01 24.66
CA PHE A 123 -28.76 -9.83 25.13
C PHE A 123 -28.49 -9.56 26.62
N GLU A 124 -28.66 -10.57 27.48
CA GLU A 124 -28.41 -10.47 28.92
C GLU A 124 -26.94 -10.13 29.21
N GLY A 125 -26.01 -10.69 28.44
CA GLY A 125 -24.58 -10.44 28.59
C GLY A 125 -24.15 -9.02 28.23
N ILE A 126 -24.90 -8.29 27.39
CA ILE A 126 -24.56 -6.90 27.02
C ILE A 126 -25.29 -5.83 27.83
N LEU A 127 -26.39 -6.18 28.52
CA LEU A 127 -27.15 -5.23 29.35
C LEU A 127 -26.26 -4.43 30.33
N PRO A 128 -25.28 -5.03 31.03
CA PRO A 128 -24.41 -4.26 31.93
C PRO A 128 -23.64 -3.14 31.22
N TRP A 129 -23.22 -3.36 29.96
CA TRP A 129 -22.55 -2.34 29.17
C TRP A 129 -23.53 -1.27 28.68
N LEU A 130 -24.70 -1.67 28.18
CA LEU A 130 -25.75 -0.73 27.76
C LEU A 130 -26.20 0.17 28.93
N GLU A 131 -26.28 -0.36 30.15
CA GLU A 131 -26.58 0.43 31.36
C GLU A 131 -25.44 1.39 31.74
N ARG A 132 -24.17 1.07 31.43
CA ARG A 132 -23.06 2.02 31.59
C ARG A 132 -23.13 3.12 30.54
N ILE A 133 -23.48 2.80 29.30
CA ILE A 133 -23.71 3.79 28.23
C ILE A 133 -24.86 4.72 28.62
N ARG A 134 -25.94 4.17 29.19
CA ARG A 134 -27.09 4.93 29.67
C ARG A 134 -26.75 5.96 30.77
N LYS A 135 -25.70 5.70 31.57
CA LYS A 135 -25.17 6.61 32.59
C LYS A 135 -24.14 7.61 32.06
N TYR A 136 -23.77 7.51 30.78
CA TYR A 136 -22.76 8.36 30.17
C TYR A 136 -23.25 9.83 30.10
N PRO A 137 -22.44 10.81 30.53
CA PRO A 137 -22.86 12.21 30.59
C PRO A 137 -22.99 12.90 29.22
N GLY A 138 -22.44 12.31 28.15
CA GLY A 138 -22.49 12.89 26.81
C GLY A 138 -23.83 12.69 26.10
N GLN A 139 -24.12 13.56 25.14
CA GLN A 139 -25.38 13.58 24.40
C GLN A 139 -25.40 12.54 23.27
N VAL A 140 -25.67 11.29 23.63
CA VAL A 140 -25.51 10.15 22.73
C VAL A 140 -26.49 10.18 21.56
N VAL A 141 -27.77 10.48 21.78
CA VAL A 141 -28.77 10.47 20.68
C VAL A 141 -28.44 11.53 19.65
N ARG A 142 -28.10 12.72 20.13
CA ARG A 142 -27.83 13.87 19.26
C ARG A 142 -26.56 13.66 18.43
N ASN A 143 -25.54 13.02 19.00
CA ASN A 143 -24.26 12.80 18.34
C ASN A 143 -24.19 11.50 17.54
N LEU A 144 -25.04 10.50 17.84
CA LEU A 144 -25.23 9.30 17.01
C LEU A 144 -26.29 9.48 15.91
N SER A 145 -27.00 10.60 15.89
CA SER A 145 -27.92 10.92 14.79
C SER A 145 -27.14 11.02 13.47
N PRO A 146 -27.52 10.26 12.43
CA PRO A 146 -26.86 10.33 11.13
C PRO A 146 -27.09 11.67 10.41
N ILE A 147 -28.01 12.51 10.92
CA ILE A 147 -28.23 13.86 10.44
C ILE A 147 -27.89 14.84 11.56
N SER A 148 -26.86 15.65 11.33
CA SER A 148 -26.47 16.71 12.24
C SER A 148 -27.47 17.88 12.23
N GLN A 149 -27.55 18.61 13.34
CA GLN A 149 -28.31 19.86 13.41
C GLN A 149 -27.92 20.84 12.29
N LYS A 150 -26.62 20.91 11.96
CA LYS A 150 -26.11 21.75 10.86
C LYS A 150 -26.66 21.31 9.50
N ALA A 151 -26.76 20.01 9.26
CA ALA A 151 -27.34 19.47 8.02
C ALA A 151 -28.83 19.83 7.89
N LEU A 152 -29.60 19.74 8.98
CA LEU A 152 -31.02 20.12 8.97
C LEU A 152 -31.21 21.62 8.67
N ILE A 153 -30.41 22.48 9.30
CA ILE A 153 -30.40 23.92 9.03
C ILE A 153 -30.09 24.19 7.55
N TYR A 154 -29.05 23.54 7.01
CA TYR A 154 -28.67 23.71 5.61
C TYR A 154 -29.78 23.27 4.65
N LEU A 155 -30.38 22.09 4.86
CA LEU A 155 -31.43 21.56 4.00
C LEU A 155 -32.66 22.49 3.97
N TYR A 156 -33.07 23.00 5.14
CA TYR A 156 -34.23 23.89 5.26
C TYR A 156 -34.00 25.25 4.60
N ASN A 157 -32.80 25.81 4.75
CA ASN A 157 -32.47 27.13 4.21
C ASN A 157 -32.14 27.11 2.71
N THR A 158 -31.64 25.99 2.17
CA THR A 158 -31.15 25.91 0.79
C THR A 158 -32.23 25.49 -0.20
N PHE A 159 -33.03 24.47 0.13
CA PHE A 159 -33.98 23.88 -0.83
C PHE A 159 -35.39 24.44 -0.67
N ASN A 160 -36.03 24.84 -1.76
CA ASN A 160 -37.43 25.24 -1.75
C ASN A 160 -38.37 24.01 -1.63
N THR A 161 -39.68 24.22 -1.49
CA THR A 161 -40.64 23.12 -1.32
C THR A 161 -40.64 22.15 -2.50
N GLY A 162 -40.61 22.65 -3.74
CA GLY A 162 -40.63 21.83 -4.95
C GLY A 162 -39.34 21.03 -5.12
N ASP A 163 -38.18 21.67 -4.93
CA ASP A 163 -36.87 21.01 -4.98
C ASP A 163 -36.78 19.90 -3.94
N THR A 164 -37.27 20.18 -2.72
CA THR A 164 -37.27 19.18 -1.65
C THR A 164 -38.16 17.99 -1.99
N GLU A 165 -39.37 18.23 -2.53
CA GLU A 165 -40.27 17.16 -2.96
C GLU A 165 -39.63 16.27 -4.03
N ILE A 166 -38.98 16.87 -5.04
CA ILE A 166 -38.25 16.14 -6.08
C ILE A 166 -37.15 15.27 -5.45
N LYS A 167 -36.33 15.83 -4.56
CA LYS A 167 -35.23 15.11 -3.90
C LYS A 167 -35.71 13.93 -3.04
N TYR A 168 -36.88 14.05 -2.40
CA TYR A 168 -37.52 12.94 -1.70
C TYR A 168 -37.97 11.83 -2.65
N LYS A 169 -38.61 12.19 -3.78
CA LYS A 169 -39.06 11.21 -4.78
C LYS A 169 -37.88 10.50 -5.44
N GLU A 170 -36.84 11.24 -5.83
CA GLU A 170 -35.59 10.68 -6.34
C GLU A 170 -34.98 9.69 -5.35
N LEU A 171 -35.02 9.99 -4.05
CA LEU A 171 -34.53 9.06 -3.06
C LEU A 171 -35.40 7.81 -2.91
N SER A 172 -36.72 7.97 -2.90
CA SER A 172 -37.63 6.82 -2.84
C SER A 172 -37.34 5.88 -4.02
N ALA A 173 -37.23 6.44 -5.23
CA ALA A 173 -36.88 5.70 -6.42
C ALA A 173 -35.51 5.00 -6.30
N ALA A 174 -34.47 5.71 -5.84
CA ALA A 174 -33.14 5.13 -5.69
C ALA A 174 -33.08 3.98 -4.65
N LEU A 175 -33.85 4.05 -3.57
CA LEU A 175 -33.89 2.98 -2.57
C LEU A 175 -34.69 1.76 -3.04
N ALA A 176 -35.68 1.96 -3.91
CA ALA A 176 -36.47 0.91 -4.53
C ALA A 176 -35.80 0.30 -5.78
N ASP A 177 -34.64 0.82 -6.16
CA ASP A 177 -33.89 0.37 -7.34
C ASP A 177 -33.44 -1.11 -7.17
N PRO A 178 -33.59 -1.95 -8.21
CA PRO A 178 -33.14 -3.34 -8.16
C PRO A 178 -31.66 -3.50 -7.82
N ASP A 179 -30.78 -2.65 -8.37
CA ASP A 179 -29.33 -2.73 -8.16
C ASP A 179 -28.97 -2.37 -6.71
N MET A 180 -29.67 -1.39 -6.14
CA MET A 180 -29.54 -1.05 -4.72
C MET A 180 -30.06 -2.16 -3.80
N THR A 181 -31.10 -2.87 -4.22
CA THR A 181 -31.61 -4.03 -3.48
C THR A 181 -30.60 -5.16 -3.48
N GLU A 182 -30.02 -5.48 -4.63
CA GLU A 182 -28.97 -6.50 -4.73
C GLU A 182 -27.75 -6.12 -3.88
N LEU A 183 -27.30 -4.86 -3.94
CA LEU A 183 -26.19 -4.37 -3.12
C LEU A 183 -26.44 -4.56 -1.62
N PHE A 184 -27.63 -4.24 -1.12
CA PHE A 184 -27.95 -4.44 0.29
C PHE A 184 -28.02 -5.92 0.67
N GLN A 185 -28.54 -6.78 -0.21
CA GLN A 185 -28.52 -8.24 0.00
C GLN A 185 -27.09 -8.79 0.02
N ASP A 186 -26.21 -8.30 -0.85
CA ASP A 186 -24.80 -8.68 -0.88
C ASP A 186 -24.08 -8.23 0.41
N LEU A 187 -24.32 -7.01 0.87
CA LEU A 187 -23.77 -6.50 2.13
C LEU A 187 -24.24 -7.33 3.33
N GLU A 188 -25.53 -7.63 3.43
CA GLU A 188 -26.06 -8.50 4.48
C GLU A 188 -25.50 -9.92 4.38
N THR A 189 -25.31 -10.43 3.17
CA THR A 189 -24.66 -11.73 2.95
C THR A 189 -23.23 -11.76 3.49
N VAL A 190 -22.46 -10.71 3.21
CA VAL A 190 -21.08 -10.57 3.71
C VAL A 190 -21.07 -10.46 5.24
N LEU A 191 -21.94 -9.63 5.83
CA LEU A 191 -22.04 -9.46 7.28
C LEU A 191 -22.48 -10.74 7.98
N HIS A 192 -23.48 -11.44 7.44
CA HIS A 192 -23.93 -12.73 7.96
C HIS A 192 -22.81 -13.78 7.89
N LYS A 193 -22.07 -13.84 6.78
CA LYS A 193 -20.90 -14.72 6.67
C LYS A 193 -19.83 -14.39 7.72
N ALA A 194 -19.48 -13.11 7.86
CA ALA A 194 -18.41 -12.65 8.75
C ALA A 194 -18.74 -12.82 10.24
N LEU A 195 -20.00 -12.60 10.63
CA LEU A 195 -20.41 -12.55 12.03
C LEU A 195 -20.97 -13.88 12.53
N VAL A 196 -21.50 -14.72 11.64
CA VAL A 196 -22.27 -15.93 12.01
C VAL A 196 -21.69 -17.21 11.39
N GLN A 197 -21.53 -17.28 10.06
CA GLN A 197 -21.20 -18.55 9.40
C GLN A 197 -19.74 -18.96 9.53
N ASN A 198 -18.82 -17.99 9.51
CA ASN A 198 -17.37 -18.26 9.53
C ASN A 198 -16.78 -17.93 10.91
N SER A 199 -16.43 -18.96 11.68
CA SER A 199 -15.87 -18.83 13.03
C SER A 199 -14.53 -18.09 13.06
N ASN A 200 -13.70 -18.24 12.03
CA ASN A 200 -12.39 -17.60 11.95
C ASN A 200 -12.51 -16.11 11.60
N ALA A 201 -13.37 -15.77 10.61
CA ALA A 201 -13.68 -14.38 10.30
C ALA A 201 -14.26 -13.67 11.52
N ARG A 202 -15.15 -14.37 12.24
CA ARG A 202 -15.72 -13.89 13.49
C ARG A 202 -14.67 -13.65 14.57
N SER A 203 -13.81 -14.62 14.84
CA SER A 203 -12.71 -14.47 15.79
C SER A 203 -11.76 -13.33 15.39
N GLY A 204 -11.57 -13.12 14.09
CA GLY A 204 -10.82 -11.99 13.54
C GLY A 204 -11.44 -10.63 13.89
N VAL A 205 -12.73 -10.45 13.63
CA VAL A 205 -13.48 -9.22 14.00
C VAL A 205 -13.44 -8.99 15.51
N GLU A 206 -13.62 -10.04 16.30
CA GLU A 206 -13.53 -9.97 17.76
C GLU A 206 -12.16 -9.51 18.24
N SER A 207 -11.08 -10.05 17.66
CA SER A 207 -9.70 -9.70 18.02
C SER A 207 -9.36 -8.26 17.62
N ILE A 208 -9.84 -7.78 16.46
CA ILE A 208 -9.71 -6.38 16.05
C ILE A 208 -10.38 -5.46 17.07
N LEU A 209 -11.63 -5.74 17.46
CA LEU A 209 -12.36 -4.92 18.43
C LEU A 209 -11.70 -4.94 19.80
N LYS A 210 -11.27 -6.11 20.29
CA LYS A 210 -10.52 -6.25 21.55
C LYS A 210 -9.20 -5.48 21.51
N GLY A 211 -8.47 -5.51 20.39
CA GLY A 211 -7.26 -4.72 20.18
C GLY A 211 -7.54 -3.22 20.22
N MET A 212 -8.58 -2.74 19.54
CA MET A 212 -8.93 -1.31 19.50
C MET A 212 -9.32 -0.73 20.87
N ILE A 213 -9.94 -1.53 21.73
CA ILE A 213 -10.30 -1.10 23.09
C ILE A 213 -9.22 -1.44 24.14
N ASP A 214 -8.13 -2.11 23.76
CA ASP A 214 -7.07 -2.46 24.68
C ASP A 214 -6.45 -1.18 25.30
N PRO A 215 -6.18 -1.11 26.62
CA PRO A 215 -5.71 0.13 27.25
C PRO A 215 -4.42 0.65 26.61
N THR A 216 -3.59 -0.26 26.09
CA THR A 216 -2.31 0.11 25.48
C THR A 216 -2.47 0.88 24.16
N LEU A 217 -3.55 0.62 23.40
CA LEU A 217 -3.87 1.35 22.15
C LEU A 217 -4.88 2.50 22.34
N SER A 218 -5.75 2.40 23.34
CA SER A 218 -6.88 3.31 23.50
C SER A 218 -6.63 4.50 24.44
N ALA A 219 -5.70 4.40 25.40
CA ALA A 219 -5.57 5.37 26.48
C ALA A 219 -5.27 6.81 26.04
N ASP A 220 -4.48 7.00 24.99
CA ASP A 220 -4.09 8.32 24.48
C ASP A 220 -4.95 8.81 23.30
N LYS A 221 -5.94 8.00 22.88
CA LYS A 221 -6.81 8.24 21.72
C LYS A 221 -6.07 8.53 20.40
N VAL A 222 -4.75 8.29 20.31
CA VAL A 222 -3.95 8.60 19.12
C VAL A 222 -4.39 7.74 17.94
N LEU A 223 -4.50 6.42 18.15
CA LEU A 223 -4.93 5.48 17.10
C LEU A 223 -6.33 5.83 16.59
N LYS A 224 -7.27 6.09 17.50
CA LYS A 224 -8.63 6.54 17.19
C LYS A 224 -8.62 7.80 16.32
N ASN A 225 -7.86 8.82 16.71
CA ASN A 225 -7.73 10.06 15.94
C ASN A 225 -7.11 9.82 14.55
N GLN A 226 -6.14 8.91 14.42
CA GLN A 226 -5.55 8.56 13.12
C GLN A 226 -6.54 7.78 12.24
N MET A 227 -7.31 6.84 12.79
CA MET A 227 -8.36 6.12 12.04
C MET A 227 -9.44 7.07 11.52
N ILE A 228 -9.91 7.99 12.36
CA ILE A 228 -10.89 9.02 11.95
C ILE A 228 -10.31 9.94 10.88
N ARG A 229 -9.03 10.31 10.99
CA ARG A 229 -8.34 11.07 9.94
C ARG A 229 -8.23 10.29 8.64
N LEU A 230 -7.87 9.00 8.67
CA LEU A 230 -7.79 8.16 7.48
C LEU A 230 -9.13 8.09 6.74
N ILE A 231 -10.22 7.81 7.46
CA ILE A 231 -11.58 7.80 6.86
C ILE A 231 -11.92 9.18 6.29
N ALA A 232 -11.56 10.26 7.01
CA ALA A 232 -11.80 11.61 6.53
C ALA A 232 -11.02 11.97 5.26
N GLU A 233 -9.76 11.53 5.15
CA GLU A 233 -8.93 11.79 3.97
C GLU A 233 -9.45 11.06 2.72
N ILE A 234 -10.15 9.93 2.87
CA ILE A 234 -10.89 9.31 1.75
C ILE A 234 -11.96 10.27 1.22
N GLY A 235 -12.74 10.90 2.10
CA GLY A 235 -13.72 11.91 1.70
C GLY A 235 -13.08 13.16 1.09
N ASN A 236 -11.98 13.63 1.68
CA ASN A 236 -11.22 14.77 1.18
C ASN A 236 -10.62 14.50 -0.21
N THR A 237 -10.30 13.25 -0.54
CA THR A 237 -9.85 12.87 -1.89
C THR A 237 -10.86 13.29 -2.96
N PHE A 238 -12.15 13.08 -2.70
CA PHE A 238 -13.22 13.47 -3.62
C PHE A 238 -13.60 14.97 -3.52
N GLN A 239 -12.99 15.74 -2.62
CA GLN A 239 -13.05 17.21 -2.65
C GLN A 239 -11.97 17.81 -3.55
N GLN A 240 -10.87 17.09 -3.76
CA GLN A 240 -9.79 17.56 -4.60
C GLN A 240 -10.20 17.59 -6.08
N ARG A 241 -9.45 18.38 -6.85
CA ARG A 241 -9.53 18.42 -8.30
C ARG A 241 -8.24 17.87 -8.88
N ALA A 242 -8.32 17.20 -10.03
CA ALA A 242 -7.21 16.54 -10.69
C ALA A 242 -6.63 17.39 -11.84
N GLY A 243 -5.40 17.07 -12.25
CA GLY A 243 -4.68 17.74 -13.34
C GLY A 243 -3.76 18.89 -12.87
N PHE A 244 -2.96 19.43 -13.79
CA PHE A 244 -1.92 20.44 -13.52
C PHE A 244 -2.44 21.76 -12.94
N SER A 245 -3.62 22.19 -13.41
CA SER A 245 -4.28 23.42 -12.99
C SER A 245 -5.56 23.13 -12.20
N ASP A 246 -5.68 21.92 -11.63
CA ASP A 246 -6.85 21.50 -10.87
C ASP A 246 -8.16 21.65 -11.66
N PHE A 247 -8.10 21.40 -12.98
CA PHE A 247 -9.23 21.67 -13.88
C PHE A 247 -10.32 20.60 -13.82
N LYS A 248 -9.97 19.34 -13.50
CA LYS A 248 -10.91 18.21 -13.52
C LYS A 248 -11.47 17.94 -12.13
N SER A 249 -12.80 17.84 -11.99
CA SER A 249 -13.44 17.45 -10.73
C SER A 249 -13.36 15.94 -10.50
N SER A 250 -13.50 15.53 -9.24
CA SER A 250 -13.41 14.12 -8.83
C SER A 250 -14.47 13.22 -9.47
N ASP A 251 -15.64 13.77 -9.83
CA ASP A 251 -16.68 13.07 -10.58
C ASP A 251 -16.22 12.66 -11.98
N THR A 252 -15.59 13.59 -12.70
CA THR A 252 -15.12 13.43 -14.07
C THR A 252 -13.94 12.47 -14.06
N THR A 253 -13.05 12.58 -13.08
CA THR A 253 -11.96 11.61 -12.88
C THR A 253 -12.47 10.19 -12.66
N LEU A 254 -13.55 9.99 -11.89
CA LEU A 254 -14.14 8.66 -11.70
C LEU A 254 -14.78 8.12 -12.98
N LYS A 255 -15.51 8.95 -13.72
CA LYS A 255 -16.09 8.58 -15.02
C LYS A 255 -15.01 8.18 -16.03
N ASP A 256 -13.93 8.97 -16.13
CA ASP A 256 -12.80 8.68 -17.01
C ASP A 256 -12.03 7.42 -16.59
N LEU A 257 -11.99 7.09 -15.29
CA LEU A 257 -11.41 5.83 -14.81
C LEU A 257 -12.21 4.63 -15.33
N ILE A 258 -13.54 4.67 -15.22
CA ILE A 258 -14.42 3.59 -15.70
C ILE A 258 -14.23 3.37 -17.20
N VAL A 259 -14.23 4.46 -17.99
CA VAL A 259 -13.99 4.41 -19.45
C VAL A 259 -12.63 3.80 -19.78
N ASN A 260 -11.57 4.15 -19.04
CA ASN A 260 -10.24 3.57 -19.31
C ASN A 260 -10.14 2.10 -18.85
N LEU A 261 -10.79 1.71 -17.77
CA LEU A 261 -10.82 0.31 -17.34
C LEU A 261 -11.54 -0.55 -18.37
N GLU A 262 -12.67 -0.09 -18.90
CA GLU A 262 -13.37 -0.76 -20.00
C GLU A 262 -12.45 -0.87 -21.24
N LYS A 263 -11.95 0.27 -21.73
CA LYS A 263 -11.14 0.36 -22.96
C LYS A 263 -9.93 -0.56 -22.99
N TYR A 264 -9.20 -0.69 -21.87
CA TYR A 264 -7.91 -1.38 -21.81
C TYR A 264 -7.92 -2.73 -21.06
N TYR A 265 -8.86 -2.95 -20.12
CA TYR A 265 -8.83 -4.10 -19.19
C TYR A 265 -10.09 -4.98 -19.26
N THR A 266 -10.99 -4.78 -20.23
CA THR A 266 -12.19 -5.62 -20.38
C THR A 266 -12.36 -6.14 -21.81
N VAL A 267 -12.94 -7.35 -21.92
CA VAL A 267 -13.37 -7.92 -23.20
C VAL A 267 -14.51 -7.07 -23.76
N GLY A 268 -14.43 -6.68 -25.03
CA GLY A 268 -15.24 -5.65 -25.68
C GLY A 268 -14.48 -4.32 -25.85
N GLY A 269 -13.46 -4.09 -25.03
CA GLY A 269 -12.68 -2.85 -25.01
C GLY A 269 -11.96 -2.56 -26.32
N SER A 270 -12.07 -1.31 -26.78
CA SER A 270 -11.53 -0.88 -28.08
C SER A 270 -10.02 -1.10 -28.26
N VAL A 271 -9.22 -1.08 -27.18
CA VAL A 271 -7.78 -1.42 -27.24
C VAL A 271 -7.51 -2.85 -26.81
N HIS A 272 -8.21 -3.34 -25.77
CA HIS A 272 -8.06 -4.70 -25.29
C HIS A 272 -8.28 -5.75 -26.41
N ASP A 273 -9.35 -5.59 -27.19
CA ASP A 273 -9.73 -6.54 -28.24
C ASP A 273 -9.27 -6.13 -29.65
N SER A 274 -8.52 -5.04 -29.77
CA SER A 274 -8.01 -4.57 -31.06
C SER A 274 -7.14 -5.63 -31.73
N SER A 275 -7.47 -5.99 -32.98
CA SER A 275 -6.66 -6.94 -33.77
C SER A 275 -5.23 -6.46 -34.04
N SER A 276 -4.98 -5.14 -33.93
CA SER A 276 -3.69 -4.52 -34.14
C SER A 276 -2.86 -4.36 -32.87
N VAL A 277 -3.46 -4.49 -31.67
CA VAL A 277 -2.75 -4.41 -30.38
C VAL A 277 -2.94 -5.72 -29.62
N ASN A 278 -1.95 -6.61 -29.73
CA ASN A 278 -2.01 -7.92 -29.08
C ASN A 278 -1.45 -7.94 -27.65
N ASP A 279 -0.93 -6.81 -27.16
CA ASP A 279 -0.25 -6.75 -25.86
C ASP A 279 -1.15 -7.14 -24.67
N TYR A 280 -2.43 -6.77 -24.71
CA TYR A 280 -3.39 -6.98 -23.62
C TYR A 280 -3.94 -8.42 -23.52
N ARG A 281 -3.86 -9.18 -24.61
CA ARG A 281 -4.42 -10.54 -24.75
C ARG A 281 -3.37 -11.64 -24.69
N ASP A 282 -2.24 -11.37 -24.04
CA ASP A 282 -1.19 -12.36 -23.85
C ASP A 282 -1.76 -13.57 -23.06
N PRO A 283 -1.65 -14.81 -23.58
CA PRO A 283 -2.26 -15.98 -22.94
C PRO A 283 -1.52 -16.40 -21.65
N ASP A 284 -0.24 -16.06 -21.52
CA ASP A 284 0.56 -16.35 -20.32
C ASP A 284 0.40 -15.28 -19.25
N TYR A 285 0.20 -14.02 -19.67
CA TYR A 285 0.03 -12.86 -18.79
C TYR A 285 -1.19 -12.01 -19.18
N PRO A 286 -2.41 -12.55 -19.00
CA PRO A 286 -3.63 -11.83 -19.36
C PRO A 286 -3.77 -10.54 -18.55
N SER A 287 -4.20 -9.48 -19.22
CA SER A 287 -4.39 -8.14 -18.62
C SER A 287 -5.85 -7.86 -18.26
N ASP A 288 -6.71 -8.88 -18.24
CA ASP A 288 -8.13 -8.71 -17.90
C ASP A 288 -8.30 -8.22 -16.44
N PHE A 289 -9.22 -7.29 -16.20
CA PHE A 289 -9.39 -6.58 -14.93
C PHE A 289 -9.49 -7.52 -13.71
N ALA A 290 -10.34 -8.54 -13.81
CA ALA A 290 -10.55 -9.49 -12.71
C ALA A 290 -9.29 -10.31 -12.44
N VAL A 291 -8.52 -10.67 -13.48
CA VAL A 291 -7.30 -11.46 -13.33
C VAL A 291 -6.19 -10.63 -12.69
N VAL A 292 -6.00 -9.39 -13.15
CA VAL A 292 -4.99 -8.49 -12.59
C VAL A 292 -5.25 -8.23 -11.11
N LEU A 293 -6.49 -7.91 -10.73
CA LEU A 293 -6.83 -7.66 -9.32
C LEU A 293 -6.76 -8.92 -8.45
N THR A 294 -7.10 -10.09 -8.99
CA THR A 294 -6.96 -11.37 -8.28
C THR A 294 -5.49 -11.68 -7.99
N GLU A 295 -4.60 -11.45 -8.96
CA GLU A 295 -3.15 -11.62 -8.78
C GLU A 295 -2.56 -10.58 -7.82
N VAL A 296 -2.96 -9.31 -7.91
CA VAL A 296 -2.58 -8.27 -6.93
C VAL A 296 -2.97 -8.71 -5.52
N PHE A 297 -4.21 -9.18 -5.32
CA PHE A 297 -4.68 -9.66 -4.03
C PHE A 297 -3.89 -10.86 -3.52
N ARG A 298 -3.54 -11.82 -4.41
CA ARG A 298 -2.75 -13.01 -4.07
C ARG A 298 -1.40 -12.66 -3.43
N TYR A 299 -0.72 -11.62 -3.91
CA TYR A 299 0.58 -11.18 -3.39
C TYR A 299 0.46 -10.17 -2.24
N LEU A 300 -0.62 -9.38 -2.19
CA LEU A 300 -0.88 -8.45 -1.09
C LEU A 300 -1.33 -9.19 0.19
N ARG A 301 -2.14 -10.25 0.05
CA ARG A 301 -2.74 -10.95 1.20
C ARG A 301 -1.69 -11.44 2.21
N PRO A 302 -0.60 -12.12 1.83
CA PRO A 302 0.45 -12.52 2.78
C PRO A 302 1.14 -11.37 3.52
N MET A 303 1.09 -10.13 2.99
CA MET A 303 1.60 -8.94 3.69
C MET A 303 0.64 -8.45 4.79
N LEU A 304 -0.66 -8.74 4.65
CA LEU A 304 -1.73 -8.40 5.60
C LEU A 304 -2.06 -9.56 6.55
N THR A 305 -1.71 -10.79 6.18
CA THR A 305 -1.92 -12.01 6.95
C THR A 305 -0.60 -12.60 7.46
N ASN A 306 -0.60 -13.89 7.77
CA ASN A 306 0.61 -14.66 8.02
C ASN A 306 1.43 -14.78 6.72
N GLY A 307 2.75 -14.67 6.83
CA GLY A 307 3.69 -14.73 5.69
C GLY A 307 3.67 -16.05 4.90
N GLY A 308 3.23 -17.14 5.53
CA GLY A 308 2.93 -18.41 4.87
C GLY A 308 4.15 -19.10 4.26
N SER A 309 4.03 -19.55 3.01
CA SER A 309 5.09 -20.33 2.35
C SER A 309 6.32 -19.49 1.96
N PHE A 310 6.19 -18.16 1.90
CA PHE A 310 7.21 -17.23 1.43
C PHE A 310 8.24 -16.86 2.50
N THR A 311 7.87 -16.91 3.78
CA THR A 311 8.68 -16.45 4.91
C THR A 311 9.37 -17.60 5.64
N LYS A 312 10.45 -17.26 6.37
CA LYS A 312 11.17 -18.16 7.27
C LYS A 312 10.27 -18.66 8.40
N ASP A 313 9.61 -17.74 9.11
CA ASP A 313 8.53 -18.07 10.03
C ASP A 313 7.18 -17.98 9.28
N PRO A 314 6.47 -19.10 9.06
CA PRO A 314 5.19 -19.09 8.34
C PRO A 314 4.10 -18.29 9.04
N ASN A 315 4.19 -18.09 10.35
CA ASN A 315 3.19 -17.41 11.17
C ASN A 315 3.51 -15.94 11.44
N VAL A 316 4.60 -15.41 10.84
CA VAL A 316 4.98 -14.01 11.02
C VAL A 316 3.91 -13.08 10.47
N LEU A 317 3.58 -12.05 11.25
CA LEU A 317 2.70 -10.95 10.84
C LEU A 317 3.56 -9.82 10.26
N LEU A 318 3.73 -9.81 8.93
CA LEU A 318 4.63 -8.85 8.25
C LEU A 318 4.26 -7.39 8.55
N GLY A 319 2.97 -7.06 8.60
CA GLY A 319 2.50 -5.71 8.95
C GLY A 319 2.89 -5.26 10.37
N LYS A 320 2.99 -6.19 11.33
CA LYS A 320 3.45 -5.92 12.70
C LYS A 320 4.95 -5.65 12.72
N GLU A 321 5.75 -6.47 12.05
CA GLU A 321 7.20 -6.27 11.97
C GLU A 321 7.56 -4.99 11.21
N LEU A 322 6.78 -4.64 10.17
CA LEU A 322 6.89 -3.34 9.50
C LEU A 322 6.62 -2.19 10.47
N SER A 323 5.54 -2.27 11.24
CA SER A 323 5.16 -1.24 12.23
C SER A 323 6.28 -1.02 13.26
N LYS A 324 6.87 -2.11 13.79
CA LYS A 324 8.02 -2.04 14.70
C LYS A 324 9.24 -1.35 14.06
N ASN A 325 9.58 -1.74 12.83
CA ASN A 325 10.71 -1.14 12.11
C ASN A 325 10.47 0.34 11.79
N LEU A 326 9.23 0.75 11.50
CA LEU A 326 8.88 2.17 11.31
C LEU A 326 8.98 2.96 12.62
N PHE A 327 8.57 2.37 13.75
CA PHE A 327 8.74 2.98 15.07
C PHE A 327 10.22 3.16 15.44
N ASN A 328 11.05 2.13 15.20
CA ASN A 328 12.47 2.13 15.54
C ASN A 328 13.29 3.20 14.80
N LEU A 329 12.76 3.76 13.69
CA LEU A 329 13.34 4.91 13.01
C LEU A 329 13.19 6.23 13.81
N GLY A 330 12.24 6.32 14.73
CA GLY A 330 12.12 7.43 15.70
C GLY A 330 11.49 8.72 15.19
N PHE A 331 11.48 9.00 13.88
CA PHE A 331 10.94 10.25 13.30
C PHE A 331 9.61 10.09 12.55
N LEU A 332 9.14 8.86 12.32
CA LEU A 332 7.95 8.61 11.49
C LEU A 332 6.61 8.82 12.20
N THR A 333 6.61 8.93 13.53
CA THR A 333 5.42 9.26 14.32
C THR A 333 4.92 10.70 14.03
N SER A 334 5.80 11.58 13.57
CA SER A 334 5.50 12.98 13.24
C SER A 334 5.68 13.34 11.76
N VAL A 335 5.93 12.36 10.87
CA VAL A 335 6.19 12.62 9.43
C VAL A 335 5.08 13.42 8.74
N GLU A 336 5.42 14.34 7.86
CA GLU A 336 4.46 15.16 7.08
C GLU A 336 4.68 15.00 5.58
N ASP A 337 3.65 15.25 4.77
CA ASP A 337 3.66 15.24 3.29
C ASP A 337 4.25 14.00 2.62
N VAL A 338 3.96 12.80 3.13
CA VAL A 338 4.30 11.56 2.41
C VAL A 338 3.57 11.51 1.06
N ASP A 339 2.33 11.99 1.03
CA ASP A 339 1.47 12.09 -0.15
C ASP A 339 2.06 13.01 -1.24
N PHE A 340 2.81 14.06 -0.85
CA PHE A 340 3.55 14.91 -1.79
C PHE A 340 4.59 14.09 -2.57
N SER A 341 5.25 13.13 -1.93
CA SER A 341 6.22 12.27 -2.64
C SER A 341 5.53 11.40 -3.69
N LEU A 342 4.33 10.90 -3.41
CA LEU A 342 3.50 10.19 -4.41
C LEU A 342 3.13 11.13 -5.57
N LYS A 343 2.66 12.35 -5.27
CA LYS A 343 2.29 13.35 -6.28
C LYS A 343 3.44 13.61 -7.25
N GLU A 344 4.63 13.80 -6.70
CA GLU A 344 5.84 14.10 -7.45
C GLU A 344 6.36 12.89 -8.26
N LEU A 345 6.29 11.67 -7.73
CA LEU A 345 6.62 10.45 -8.50
C LEU A 345 5.66 10.18 -9.65
N ILE A 346 4.39 10.60 -9.50
CA ILE A 346 3.42 10.58 -10.58
C ILE A 346 3.72 11.70 -11.59
N ARG A 347 4.23 12.85 -11.12
CA ARG A 347 4.50 14.01 -11.98
C ARG A 347 5.69 13.83 -12.91
N MET A 348 6.75 13.23 -12.39
CA MET A 348 8.04 13.13 -13.06
C MET A 348 8.21 11.89 -13.93
N ASP A 349 9.12 11.97 -14.90
CA ASP A 349 9.65 10.82 -15.64
C ASP A 349 10.80 10.12 -14.86
N TYR A 350 11.40 9.08 -15.46
CA TYR A 350 12.50 8.33 -14.88
C TYR A 350 13.77 9.16 -14.59
N LEU A 351 13.94 10.30 -15.26
CA LEU A 351 15.04 11.25 -15.04
C LEU A 351 14.70 12.35 -14.03
N GLY A 352 13.46 12.40 -13.51
CA GLY A 352 13.02 13.46 -12.61
C GLY A 352 12.57 14.73 -13.33
N ARG A 353 12.32 14.68 -14.63
CA ARG A 353 11.80 15.80 -15.43
C ARG A 353 10.28 15.79 -15.44
N ASP A 354 9.67 16.95 -15.60
CA ASP A 354 8.21 17.05 -15.70
C ASP A 354 7.70 16.42 -17.02
N ARG A 355 6.75 15.49 -16.93
CA ARG A 355 6.20 14.76 -18.08
C ARG A 355 5.36 15.64 -19.02
N ALA A 356 4.87 16.80 -18.57
CA ALA A 356 4.04 17.68 -19.40
C ALA A 356 4.82 18.83 -20.04
N TYR A 357 5.74 19.45 -19.30
CA TYR A 357 6.39 20.71 -19.73
C TYR A 357 7.86 20.56 -20.15
N GLY A 358 8.42 19.35 -20.06
CA GLY A 358 9.86 19.10 -20.20
C GLY A 358 10.43 19.07 -21.63
N GLY A 359 9.62 19.23 -22.68
CA GLY A 359 10.08 19.27 -24.08
C GLY A 359 10.69 17.97 -24.66
N PHE A 360 10.82 16.90 -23.85
CA PHE A 360 11.34 15.60 -24.25
C PHE A 360 10.34 14.47 -23.93
N GLU A 361 10.19 13.52 -24.86
CA GLU A 361 8.96 12.79 -25.20
C GLU A 361 8.62 11.53 -24.36
N TYR A 362 9.23 11.32 -23.19
CA TYR A 362 8.98 10.11 -22.39
C TYR A 362 7.86 10.32 -21.35
N LYS A 363 6.74 9.61 -21.51
CA LYS A 363 5.50 9.84 -20.76
C LYS A 363 5.21 8.84 -19.65
N ILE A 364 6.06 7.84 -19.41
CA ILE A 364 5.91 6.90 -18.29
C ILE A 364 6.32 7.59 -16.98
N SER A 365 5.47 7.49 -15.95
CA SER A 365 5.76 8.09 -14.63
C SER A 365 6.94 7.40 -13.93
N ALA A 366 7.65 8.14 -13.07
CA ALA A 366 8.72 7.57 -12.24
C ALA A 366 8.20 6.41 -11.36
N LEU A 367 6.96 6.53 -10.86
CA LEU A 367 6.30 5.47 -10.09
C LEU A 367 6.13 4.18 -10.90
N GLU A 368 5.58 4.27 -12.12
CA GLU A 368 5.45 3.12 -13.01
C GLU A 368 6.81 2.52 -13.37
N HIS A 369 7.78 3.39 -13.69
CA HIS A 369 9.11 2.97 -14.09
C HIS A 369 9.84 2.20 -12.99
N LEU A 370 9.68 2.59 -11.71
CA LEU A 370 10.21 1.83 -10.57
C LEU A 370 9.64 0.41 -10.50
N LEU A 371 8.34 0.24 -10.74
CA LEU A 371 7.69 -1.08 -10.71
C LEU A 371 8.04 -1.94 -11.93
N PHE A 372 8.20 -1.31 -13.09
CA PHE A 372 8.67 -1.98 -14.29
C PHE A 372 10.13 -2.45 -14.10
N LEU A 373 10.97 -1.63 -13.47
CA LEU A 373 12.35 -2.00 -13.13
C LEU A 373 12.41 -3.16 -12.11
N LEU A 374 11.52 -3.19 -11.12
CA LEU A 374 11.39 -4.33 -10.20
C LEU A 374 11.03 -5.63 -10.93
N THR A 375 10.06 -5.57 -11.84
CA THR A 375 9.66 -6.73 -12.66
C THR A 375 10.76 -7.15 -13.62
N LEU A 376 11.45 -6.19 -14.25
CA LEU A 376 12.60 -6.44 -15.11
C LEU A 376 13.72 -7.14 -14.35
N ALA A 377 14.03 -6.71 -13.13
CA ALA A 377 15.09 -7.31 -12.31
C ALA A 377 14.76 -8.74 -11.83
N ASP A 378 13.47 -9.07 -11.68
CA ASP A 378 13.03 -10.43 -11.32
C ASP A 378 12.96 -11.37 -12.53
N THR A 379 12.69 -10.83 -13.71
CA THR A 379 12.55 -11.62 -14.94
C THR A 379 13.85 -11.74 -15.73
N TYR A 380 14.74 -10.75 -15.72
CA TYR A 380 15.97 -10.78 -16.49
C TYR A 380 17.08 -11.60 -15.82
N GLY A 381 17.79 -12.36 -16.64
CA GLY A 381 18.88 -13.25 -16.22
C GLY A 381 18.74 -14.58 -16.94
N PHE A 382 19.79 -14.98 -17.65
CA PHE A 382 19.70 -16.10 -18.58
C PHE A 382 20.75 -17.16 -18.29
N ARG A 383 20.35 -18.40 -18.56
CA ARG A 383 21.21 -19.55 -18.52
C ARG A 383 21.66 -19.90 -19.93
N TRP A 384 22.97 -20.01 -20.09
CA TRP A 384 23.65 -20.25 -21.35
C TRP A 384 23.88 -21.75 -21.55
N GLU A 385 23.68 -22.21 -22.79
CA GLU A 385 23.78 -23.63 -23.13
C GLU A 385 25.22 -24.13 -23.01
N ASN A 386 25.35 -25.38 -22.53
CA ASN A 386 26.56 -26.20 -22.37
C ASN A 386 27.85 -25.37 -22.15
N PRO A 387 28.22 -25.08 -20.90
CA PRO A 387 29.42 -24.31 -20.58
C PRO A 387 30.72 -24.90 -21.18
N ALA A 388 30.76 -26.20 -21.45
CA ALA A 388 31.92 -26.87 -22.02
C ALA A 388 31.99 -26.77 -23.55
N ASP A 389 30.86 -26.52 -24.22
CA ASP A 389 30.82 -26.30 -25.67
C ASP A 389 31.16 -24.84 -26.00
N THR A 390 32.33 -24.68 -26.60
CA THR A 390 32.90 -23.38 -26.96
C THR A 390 32.46 -22.88 -28.33
N THR A 391 31.68 -23.67 -29.08
CA THR A 391 31.23 -23.35 -30.44
C THR A 391 29.84 -22.70 -30.47
N ILE A 392 29.04 -22.89 -29.42
CA ILE A 392 27.64 -22.50 -29.37
C ILE A 392 27.43 -21.23 -28.51
N MET A 393 26.62 -20.29 -29.00
CA MET A 393 26.24 -19.04 -28.31
C MET A 393 24.73 -18.93 -28.07
N SER A 394 24.09 -20.03 -27.65
CA SER A 394 22.66 -20.11 -27.38
C SER A 394 22.34 -20.06 -25.89
N LEU A 395 21.08 -19.75 -25.60
CA LEU A 395 20.48 -19.97 -24.28
C LEU A 395 20.05 -21.43 -24.14
N GLU A 396 19.93 -21.89 -22.90
CA GLU A 396 19.52 -23.28 -22.62
C GLU A 396 18.10 -23.57 -23.14
N PRO A 397 17.84 -24.71 -23.81
CA PRO A 397 16.50 -25.02 -24.30
C PRO A 397 15.49 -25.18 -23.18
N SER A 398 14.22 -24.83 -23.43
CA SER A 398 13.15 -24.84 -22.43
C SER A 398 12.89 -26.21 -21.78
N SER A 399 13.30 -27.31 -22.42
CA SER A 399 13.18 -28.67 -21.91
C SER A 399 14.31 -29.12 -20.97
N ALA A 400 15.39 -28.36 -20.83
CA ALA A 400 16.58 -28.74 -20.06
C ALA A 400 16.77 -27.89 -18.80
N ASN A 401 17.15 -28.53 -17.69
CA ASN A 401 17.50 -27.94 -16.38
C ASN A 401 16.59 -26.80 -15.85
N GLY A 402 15.31 -26.75 -16.24
CA GLY A 402 14.37 -25.69 -15.82
C GLY A 402 14.27 -24.50 -16.79
N GLY A 403 14.93 -24.57 -17.95
CA GLY A 403 14.81 -23.63 -19.07
C GLY A 403 15.84 -22.50 -19.08
N PRO A 404 15.74 -21.57 -20.05
CA PRO A 404 16.70 -20.49 -20.27
C PRO A 404 16.67 -19.39 -19.19
N MET A 405 15.60 -19.31 -18.41
CA MET A 405 15.37 -18.24 -17.43
C MET A 405 15.93 -18.62 -16.07
N THR A 406 16.71 -17.73 -15.44
CA THR A 406 17.25 -17.97 -14.09
C THR A 406 16.35 -17.40 -12.97
N GLY A 407 15.35 -16.60 -13.34
CA GLY A 407 14.45 -15.94 -12.38
C GLY A 407 15.14 -14.87 -11.55
N GLY A 408 15.84 -13.94 -12.22
CA GLY A 408 16.43 -12.74 -11.63
C GLY A 408 17.90 -12.85 -11.25
N VAL A 409 18.58 -13.95 -11.62
CA VAL A 409 20.02 -14.16 -11.39
C VAL A 409 20.79 -13.77 -12.64
N LEU A 410 21.54 -12.66 -12.59
CA LEU A 410 22.43 -12.25 -13.66
C LEU A 410 23.66 -13.16 -13.72
N THR A 411 23.87 -13.84 -14.84
CA THR A 411 25.02 -14.73 -15.02
C THR A 411 26.22 -13.99 -15.60
N VAL A 412 27.41 -14.56 -15.43
CA VAL A 412 28.63 -14.08 -16.08
C VAL A 412 28.46 -14.00 -17.60
N GLY A 413 27.71 -14.93 -18.19
CA GLY A 413 27.37 -14.92 -19.62
C GLY A 413 26.56 -13.70 -20.04
N ASP A 414 25.61 -13.25 -19.21
CA ASP A 414 24.82 -12.04 -19.49
C ASP A 414 25.73 -10.80 -19.55
N SER A 415 26.71 -10.73 -18.65
CA SER A 415 27.70 -9.63 -18.60
C SER A 415 28.65 -9.67 -19.80
N ILE A 416 29.17 -10.85 -20.15
CA ILE A 416 30.05 -11.06 -21.32
C ILE A 416 29.33 -10.73 -22.62
N TYR A 417 28.06 -11.13 -22.75
CA TYR A 417 27.25 -10.83 -23.92
C TYR A 417 27.00 -9.31 -24.05
N ALA A 418 26.67 -8.64 -22.94
CA ALA A 418 26.49 -7.19 -22.90
C ALA A 418 27.77 -6.43 -23.29
N LEU A 419 28.94 -6.89 -22.82
CA LEU A 419 30.25 -6.37 -23.19
C LEU A 419 30.63 -6.62 -24.66
N GLY A 420 29.84 -7.40 -25.40
CA GLY A 420 30.10 -7.74 -26.79
C GLY A 420 31.30 -8.66 -27.00
N SER A 421 31.81 -9.31 -25.95
CA SER A 421 32.99 -10.17 -25.99
C SER A 421 32.86 -11.31 -27.01
N ALA A 422 33.99 -11.85 -27.48
CA ALA A 422 33.99 -13.04 -28.32
C ALA A 422 33.62 -14.28 -27.48
N MET A 423 32.33 -14.61 -27.38
CA MET A 423 31.86 -15.69 -26.52
C MET A 423 32.32 -17.08 -26.99
N THR A 424 32.33 -17.32 -28.31
CA THR A 424 32.61 -18.63 -28.92
C THR A 424 33.93 -18.65 -29.70
N GLY A 425 34.36 -19.86 -30.06
CA GLY A 425 35.61 -20.13 -30.79
C GLY A 425 36.75 -20.58 -29.87
N ASN A 426 37.85 -21.05 -30.48
CA ASN A 426 39.02 -21.59 -29.76
C ASN A 426 39.75 -20.55 -28.89
N LEU A 427 39.53 -19.26 -29.16
CA LEU A 427 40.04 -18.12 -28.39
C LEU A 427 38.90 -17.32 -27.74
N GLY A 428 37.70 -17.90 -27.63
CA GLY A 428 36.54 -17.24 -27.04
C GLY A 428 36.51 -17.33 -25.51
N VAL A 429 35.75 -16.44 -24.87
CA VAL A 429 35.65 -16.36 -23.40
C VAL A 429 35.07 -17.64 -22.80
N LYS A 430 34.13 -18.35 -23.47
CA LYS A 430 33.67 -19.68 -23.01
C LYS A 430 34.82 -20.68 -22.91
N ALA A 431 35.72 -20.70 -23.89
CA ALA A 431 36.88 -21.59 -23.88
C ALA A 431 37.81 -21.27 -22.70
N PHE A 432 38.01 -19.99 -22.41
CA PHE A 432 38.86 -19.55 -21.30
C PHE A 432 38.25 -19.91 -19.94
N LEU A 433 36.95 -19.67 -19.76
CA LEU A 433 36.24 -20.06 -18.54
C LEU A 433 36.29 -21.57 -18.32
N ASN A 434 36.04 -22.36 -19.37
CA ASN A 434 36.07 -23.81 -19.30
C ASN A 434 37.49 -24.34 -18.99
N GLN A 435 38.52 -23.82 -19.66
CA GLN A 435 39.91 -24.16 -19.36
C GLN A 435 40.28 -23.80 -17.91
N SER A 436 39.95 -22.60 -17.47
CA SER A 436 40.24 -22.14 -16.11
C SER A 436 39.56 -23.00 -15.05
N ALA A 437 38.32 -23.43 -15.28
CA ALA A 437 37.58 -24.30 -14.38
C ALA A 437 38.15 -25.72 -14.32
N ASN A 438 38.53 -26.31 -15.47
CA ASN A 438 39.08 -27.67 -15.52
C ASN A 438 40.52 -27.77 -15.00
N ASP A 439 41.27 -26.67 -15.07
CA ASP A 439 42.66 -26.63 -14.66
C ASP A 439 42.88 -26.74 -13.14
N GLN A 440 41.87 -26.44 -12.32
CA GLN A 440 41.93 -26.51 -10.85
C GLN A 440 43.14 -25.78 -10.25
N ALA A 441 43.54 -24.66 -10.88
CA ALA A 441 44.79 -23.95 -10.64
C ALA A 441 44.60 -22.46 -10.26
N VAL A 442 43.36 -22.06 -10.01
CA VAL A 442 42.96 -20.71 -9.58
C VAL A 442 42.41 -20.80 -8.16
N PHE A 443 42.80 -19.89 -7.28
CA PHE A 443 42.43 -19.92 -5.87
C PHE A 443 42.03 -18.53 -5.37
N ARG A 444 40.98 -18.51 -4.53
CA ARG A 444 40.46 -17.33 -3.82
C ARG A 444 40.43 -17.68 -2.33
N ASN A 445 41.14 -16.94 -1.48
CA ASN A 445 41.21 -17.14 -0.03
C ASN A 445 41.48 -18.61 0.40
N GLY A 446 42.33 -19.33 -0.33
CA GLY A 446 42.59 -20.75 -0.07
C GLY A 446 43.42 -20.99 1.19
N ASP A 447 43.15 -22.09 1.90
CA ASP A 447 44.09 -22.64 2.87
C ASP A 447 45.39 -23.04 2.16
N SER A 448 46.52 -22.52 2.63
CA SER A 448 47.86 -22.85 2.15
C SER A 448 48.16 -24.36 2.05
N ASN A 449 47.61 -25.16 2.97
CA ASN A 449 47.90 -26.59 3.07
C ASN A 449 46.94 -27.46 2.25
N SER A 450 45.68 -27.05 2.16
CA SER A 450 44.62 -27.73 1.39
C SER A 450 43.79 -26.72 0.57
N PRO A 451 44.39 -26.07 -0.44
CA PRO A 451 43.71 -24.98 -1.14
C PRO A 451 42.60 -25.52 -2.03
N ILE A 452 41.41 -24.92 -1.90
CA ILE A 452 40.22 -25.28 -2.68
C ILE A 452 40.22 -24.43 -3.96
N PRO A 453 40.21 -25.05 -5.14
CA PRO A 453 40.17 -24.32 -6.40
C PRO A 453 38.90 -23.47 -6.52
N PHE A 454 39.08 -22.21 -6.91
CA PHE A 454 38.01 -21.33 -7.30
C PHE A 454 37.60 -21.66 -8.74
N THR A 455 36.33 -22.02 -8.93
CA THR A 455 35.78 -22.34 -10.25
C THR A 455 34.71 -21.33 -10.62
N MET A 456 34.76 -20.88 -11.87
CA MET A 456 33.77 -19.96 -12.43
C MET A 456 33.47 -20.41 -13.86
N GLY A 457 32.19 -20.45 -14.19
CA GLY A 457 31.70 -20.74 -15.52
C GLY A 457 30.79 -19.62 -16.04
N ILE A 458 30.30 -19.79 -17.26
CA ILE A 458 29.42 -18.80 -17.88
C ILE A 458 28.10 -18.60 -17.13
N ASN A 459 27.60 -19.64 -16.45
CA ASN A 459 26.36 -19.59 -15.67
C ASN A 459 26.57 -19.23 -14.19
N THR A 460 27.80 -18.87 -13.78
CA THR A 460 28.05 -18.43 -12.41
C THR A 460 27.29 -17.12 -12.14
N PRO A 461 26.60 -16.99 -10.99
CA PRO A 461 25.95 -15.73 -10.61
C PRO A 461 26.98 -14.59 -10.46
N THR A 462 26.76 -13.49 -11.18
CA THR A 462 27.70 -12.35 -11.21
C THR A 462 27.83 -11.68 -9.83
N LEU A 463 26.74 -11.62 -9.07
CA LEU A 463 26.72 -10.98 -7.75
C LEU A 463 27.58 -11.70 -6.70
N ALA A 464 27.85 -13.01 -6.89
CA ALA A 464 28.75 -13.78 -6.02
C ALA A 464 30.24 -13.46 -6.27
N LEU A 465 30.55 -12.70 -7.32
CA LEU A 465 31.91 -12.28 -7.68
C LEU A 465 32.29 -10.91 -7.09
N LEU A 466 31.34 -10.25 -6.42
CA LEU A 466 31.63 -8.99 -5.72
C LEU A 466 32.57 -9.23 -4.53
N GLU A 467 33.35 -8.21 -4.22
CA GLU A 467 34.22 -8.14 -3.05
C GLU A 467 33.60 -7.19 -2.01
N ALA A 468 33.82 -7.48 -0.73
CA ALA A 468 33.30 -6.67 0.36
C ALA A 468 34.22 -6.71 1.60
N PRO A 469 34.19 -5.67 2.45
CA PRO A 469 34.96 -5.62 3.70
C PRO A 469 34.54 -6.71 4.71
N ASP A 470 33.31 -7.19 4.60
CA ASP A 470 32.78 -8.36 5.29
C ASP A 470 32.28 -9.37 4.24
N PRO A 471 32.91 -10.55 4.12
CA PRO A 471 32.50 -11.61 3.20
C PRO A 471 31.05 -12.06 3.36
N SER A 472 30.43 -11.91 4.54
CA SER A 472 29.04 -12.33 4.81
C SER A 472 28.00 -11.54 4.01
N THR A 473 28.38 -10.36 3.52
CA THR A 473 27.52 -9.48 2.73
C THR A 473 27.36 -9.95 1.29
N VAL A 474 28.33 -10.71 0.77
CA VAL A 474 28.31 -11.27 -0.59
C VAL A 474 27.68 -12.67 -0.54
N PRO A 475 26.68 -12.97 -1.38
CA PRO A 475 26.04 -14.27 -1.39
C PRO A 475 27.00 -15.37 -1.87
N SER A 476 26.86 -16.57 -1.32
CA SER A 476 27.46 -17.76 -1.93
C SER A 476 26.89 -17.97 -3.34
N ALA A 477 27.69 -18.49 -4.27
CA ALA A 477 27.23 -18.80 -5.62
C ALA A 477 26.08 -19.81 -5.68
N THR A 478 25.86 -20.58 -4.61
CA THR A 478 24.77 -21.56 -4.48
C THR A 478 23.57 -21.04 -3.70
N ASP A 479 23.59 -19.78 -3.23
CA ASP A 479 22.49 -19.20 -2.45
C ASP A 479 21.26 -18.99 -3.38
N PRO A 480 20.11 -19.63 -3.13
CA PRO A 480 18.95 -19.56 -4.02
C PRO A 480 18.14 -18.25 -3.88
N VAL A 481 18.41 -17.43 -2.85
CA VAL A 481 17.67 -16.21 -2.54
C VAL A 481 18.51 -14.99 -2.90
N PHE A 482 19.70 -14.85 -2.29
CA PHE A 482 20.50 -13.63 -2.39
C PHE A 482 21.41 -13.56 -3.61
N THR A 483 21.48 -14.62 -4.45
CA THR A 483 22.08 -14.49 -5.79
C THR A 483 21.16 -13.78 -6.78
N LYS A 484 19.87 -13.61 -6.46
CA LYS A 484 18.92 -12.83 -7.25
C LYS A 484 19.13 -11.34 -7.02
N THR A 485 18.93 -10.56 -8.10
CA THR A 485 19.18 -9.12 -8.12
C THR A 485 18.39 -8.36 -7.06
N ILE A 486 17.07 -8.57 -6.96
CA ILE A 486 16.22 -7.83 -6.01
C ILE A 486 16.56 -8.14 -4.54
N PRO A 487 16.58 -9.40 -4.07
CA PRO A 487 16.99 -9.72 -2.70
C PRO A 487 18.37 -9.17 -2.33
N PHE A 488 19.36 -9.29 -3.23
CA PHE A 488 20.70 -8.76 -2.99
C PHE A 488 20.69 -7.24 -2.81
N MET A 489 20.05 -6.52 -3.73
CA MET A 489 19.98 -5.06 -3.70
C MET A 489 19.27 -4.55 -2.44
N MET A 490 18.18 -5.20 -2.03
CA MET A 490 17.45 -4.85 -0.81
C MET A 490 18.28 -5.13 0.45
N LYS A 491 18.98 -6.28 0.52
CA LYS A 491 19.91 -6.58 1.62
C LYS A 491 21.03 -5.55 1.69
N LEU A 492 21.57 -5.12 0.55
CA LEU A 492 22.62 -4.10 0.49
C LEU A 492 22.12 -2.74 0.98
N ILE A 493 20.91 -2.32 0.57
CA ILE A 493 20.27 -1.10 1.06
C ILE A 493 20.08 -1.17 2.58
N VAL A 494 19.55 -2.28 3.11
CA VAL A 494 19.36 -2.47 4.56
C VAL A 494 20.70 -2.42 5.30
N ASN A 495 21.72 -3.12 4.80
CA ASN A 495 23.03 -3.13 5.45
C ASN A 495 23.64 -1.71 5.52
N VAL A 496 23.54 -0.93 4.46
CA VAL A 496 24.12 0.42 4.39
C VAL A 496 23.30 1.45 5.17
N VAL A 497 21.97 1.37 5.10
CA VAL A 497 21.06 2.37 5.68
C VAL A 497 20.70 2.06 7.14
N PHE A 498 20.42 0.79 7.48
CA PHE A 498 20.00 0.37 8.83
C PHE A 498 21.15 -0.16 9.67
N SER A 499 21.95 -1.08 9.12
CA SER A 499 22.92 -1.86 9.92
C SER A 499 24.28 -1.19 10.10
N GLY A 500 24.43 0.07 9.69
CA GLY A 500 25.66 0.83 9.89
C GLY A 500 26.78 0.49 8.89
N GLY A 501 26.47 -0.13 7.75
CA GLY A 501 27.45 -0.35 6.68
C GLY A 501 27.88 0.92 5.94
N GLY A 502 27.19 2.05 6.17
CA GLY A 502 27.53 3.37 5.65
C GLY A 502 28.34 4.24 6.63
N PRO A 503 28.99 5.31 6.12
CA PRO A 503 29.83 6.18 6.94
C PRO A 503 29.04 7.13 7.84
N TYR A 504 27.78 7.45 7.52
CA TYR A 504 27.00 8.42 8.27
C TYR A 504 26.21 7.76 9.40
N TYR A 505 26.21 8.38 10.58
CA TYR A 505 25.54 7.86 11.77
C TYR A 505 24.93 8.99 12.61
N ASN A 506 23.93 8.66 13.42
CA ASN A 506 23.35 9.60 14.38
C ASN A 506 24.17 9.57 15.69
N LYS A 507 24.82 10.69 16.01
CA LYS A 507 25.66 10.79 17.22
C LYS A 507 24.86 10.73 18.53
N ASN A 508 23.55 10.96 18.47
CA ASN A 508 22.67 10.97 19.63
C ASN A 508 22.21 9.55 20.05
N ARG A 509 22.50 8.51 19.25
CA ARG A 509 22.24 7.09 19.59
C ARG A 509 23.32 6.51 20.49
N ILE A 510 23.59 7.22 21.58
CA ILE A 510 24.67 6.90 22.53
C ILE A 510 24.10 6.20 23.76
N ASP A 511 24.75 5.13 24.25
CA ASP A 511 24.43 4.57 25.55
C ASP A 511 25.13 5.32 26.70
N SER A 512 24.86 4.89 27.94
CA SER A 512 25.51 5.45 29.13
C SER A 512 27.03 5.29 29.17
N ASN A 513 27.59 4.37 28.37
CA ASN A 513 29.01 4.07 28.31
C ASN A 513 29.72 4.85 27.18
N GLY A 514 28.98 5.64 26.39
CA GLY A 514 29.53 6.40 25.27
C GLY A 514 29.55 5.64 23.95
N ASN A 515 28.97 4.44 23.87
CA ASN A 515 28.92 3.64 22.65
C ASN A 515 27.80 4.12 21.73
N ILE A 516 28.05 4.15 20.42
CA ILE A 516 27.06 4.55 19.42
C ILE A 516 26.48 3.34 18.71
N TYR A 517 25.16 3.30 18.58
CA TYR A 517 24.43 2.21 17.94
C TYR A 517 23.86 2.62 16.58
N SER A 518 23.78 1.65 15.67
CA SER A 518 23.06 1.75 14.41
C SER A 518 21.54 1.82 14.60
N LEU A 519 20.79 1.96 13.50
CA LEU A 519 19.32 2.03 13.54
C LEU A 519 18.69 0.71 14.01
N ASP A 520 19.30 -0.41 13.65
CA ASP A 520 18.88 -1.76 14.07
C ASP A 520 19.46 -2.21 15.42
N GLY A 521 20.19 -1.34 16.12
CA GLY A 521 20.67 -1.58 17.49
C GLY A 521 21.99 -2.34 17.57
N ASN A 522 22.74 -2.48 16.48
CA ASN A 522 24.10 -3.02 16.49
C ASN A 522 25.10 -1.95 16.95
N LEU A 523 26.16 -2.37 17.63
CA LEU A 523 27.23 -1.47 18.06
C LEU A 523 28.02 -0.97 16.84
N TYR A 524 27.84 0.30 16.49
CA TYR A 524 28.49 0.93 15.34
C TYR A 524 29.91 1.41 15.68
N MET A 525 30.04 2.13 16.80
CA MET A 525 31.29 2.71 17.28
C MET A 525 31.41 2.53 18.78
N ASP A 526 32.60 2.12 19.24
CA ASP A 526 32.88 1.97 20.66
C ASP A 526 33.12 3.34 21.35
N SER A 527 33.19 3.32 22.68
CA SER A 527 33.47 4.52 23.49
C SER A 527 34.85 5.15 23.26
N PHE A 528 35.75 4.47 22.55
CA PHE A 528 37.08 4.97 22.17
C PHE A 528 37.07 5.64 20.79
N GLY A 529 35.94 5.61 20.06
CA GLY A 529 35.80 6.21 18.74
C GLY A 529 36.22 5.30 17.59
N ASN A 530 36.36 3.99 17.81
CA ASN A 530 36.68 3.04 16.75
C ASN A 530 35.41 2.55 16.04
N ASP A 531 35.39 2.70 14.71
CA ASP A 531 34.34 2.12 13.87
C ASP A 531 34.44 0.57 13.87
N LEU A 532 33.36 -0.12 14.24
CA LEU A 532 33.31 -1.59 14.26
C LEU A 532 32.65 -2.20 13.01
N ILE A 533 31.75 -1.44 12.38
CA ILE A 533 30.97 -1.91 11.22
C ILE A 533 31.47 -1.28 9.92
N TYR A 534 31.46 0.06 9.83
CA TYR A 534 31.97 0.78 8.66
C TYR A 534 33.49 0.69 8.60
N LYS A 535 34.03 0.32 7.43
CA LYS A 535 35.48 0.31 7.17
C LYS A 535 35.82 1.32 6.09
N SER A 536 36.59 2.35 6.46
CA SER A 536 37.09 3.38 5.52
C SER A 536 38.11 2.85 4.53
N SER A 537 38.79 1.75 4.87
CA SER A 537 39.68 1.01 3.98
C SER A 537 39.62 -0.48 4.28
N TRP A 538 39.77 -1.30 3.25
CA TRP A 538 39.74 -2.76 3.33
C TRP A 538 40.55 -3.36 2.18
N SER A 539 40.66 -4.69 2.11
CA SER A 539 41.37 -5.38 1.02
C SER A 539 40.48 -6.45 0.41
N SER A 540 40.57 -6.62 -0.91
CA SER A 540 39.91 -7.73 -1.60
C SER A 540 40.38 -9.08 -1.04
N SER A 541 39.69 -10.13 -1.44
CA SER A 541 40.17 -11.51 -1.32
C SER A 541 41.60 -11.67 -1.84
N GLU A 542 42.34 -12.64 -1.30
CA GLU A 542 43.62 -13.09 -1.85
C GLU A 542 43.39 -13.98 -3.07
N PHE A 543 44.00 -13.63 -4.19
CA PHE A 543 43.90 -14.36 -5.45
C PHE A 543 45.24 -14.93 -5.87
N ARG A 544 45.26 -16.21 -6.28
CA ARG A 544 46.46 -16.91 -6.75
C ARG A 544 46.14 -17.74 -7.97
N ILE A 545 46.96 -17.61 -9.00
CA ILE A 545 46.88 -18.44 -10.22
C ILE A 545 48.22 -19.17 -10.39
N LYS A 546 48.18 -20.49 -10.49
CA LYS A 546 49.39 -21.30 -10.79
C LYS A 546 49.62 -21.31 -12.29
N VAL A 547 50.76 -20.84 -12.77
CA VAL A 547 51.13 -20.87 -14.19
C VAL A 547 52.42 -21.66 -14.40
N SER A 548 52.52 -22.37 -15.53
CA SER A 548 53.75 -23.02 -15.97
C SER A 548 54.10 -22.65 -17.41
N ASP A 549 55.38 -22.82 -17.74
CA ASP A 549 55.95 -22.70 -19.09
C ASP A 549 55.61 -23.88 -20.02
N THR A 550 54.59 -24.66 -19.69
CA THR A 550 54.14 -25.81 -20.49
C THR A 550 52.79 -25.52 -21.13
N ALA A 551 52.57 -26.03 -22.35
CA ALA A 551 51.35 -25.75 -23.11
C ALA A 551 50.08 -26.26 -22.39
N SER A 552 50.20 -27.34 -21.61
CA SER A 552 49.12 -27.86 -20.76
C SER A 552 48.88 -27.01 -19.51
N GLY A 553 49.81 -26.14 -19.14
CA GLY A 553 49.86 -25.48 -17.84
C GLY A 553 50.17 -26.45 -16.69
N ALA A 554 50.53 -27.70 -16.97
CA ALA A 554 50.87 -28.64 -15.91
C ALA A 554 52.26 -28.35 -15.38
N CYS A 555 52.39 -28.31 -14.05
CA CYS A 555 53.68 -28.23 -13.39
C CYS A 555 54.32 -29.61 -13.29
N THR A 556 55.52 -29.75 -13.85
CA THR A 556 56.31 -30.98 -13.86
C THR A 556 57.70 -30.75 -13.26
N ASN A 557 58.40 -31.83 -12.93
CA ASN A 557 59.80 -31.75 -12.52
C ASN A 557 60.66 -31.27 -13.71
N GLY A 558 60.99 -29.97 -13.74
CA GLY A 558 61.73 -29.31 -14.83
C GLY A 558 61.01 -28.12 -15.49
N SER A 559 59.72 -27.91 -15.24
CA SER A 559 58.97 -26.73 -15.72
C SER A 559 59.15 -25.53 -14.79
N LEU A 560 59.19 -24.31 -15.33
CA LEU A 560 59.08 -23.09 -14.53
C LEU A 560 57.65 -22.95 -14.00
N CYS A 561 57.48 -23.09 -12.69
CA CYS A 561 56.17 -23.00 -12.02
C CYS A 561 56.10 -21.82 -11.07
N ARG A 562 55.11 -20.94 -11.30
CA ARG A 562 54.93 -19.71 -10.55
C ARG A 562 53.49 -19.60 -10.07
N TRP A 563 53.34 -19.12 -8.84
CA TRP A 563 52.11 -18.49 -8.38
C TRP A 563 52.12 -17.05 -8.85
N VAL A 564 51.05 -16.58 -9.47
CA VAL A 564 50.87 -15.20 -9.91
C VAL A 564 49.65 -14.61 -9.23
N GLY A 565 49.81 -13.41 -8.68
CA GLY A 565 48.76 -12.62 -8.04
C GLY A 565 48.47 -11.32 -8.80
N PRO A 566 47.45 -10.56 -8.39
CA PRO A 566 47.12 -9.26 -8.96
C PRO A 566 48.33 -8.31 -8.96
N GLY A 567 48.49 -7.52 -10.01
CA GLY A 567 49.65 -6.64 -10.18
C GLY A 567 50.95 -7.35 -10.57
N GLY A 568 50.89 -8.62 -11.01
CA GLY A 568 52.05 -9.35 -11.56
C GLY A 568 53.01 -9.88 -10.51
N ARG A 569 52.57 -9.98 -9.26
CA ARG A 569 53.40 -10.56 -8.21
C ARG A 569 53.59 -12.05 -8.44
N GLU A 570 54.83 -12.53 -8.34
CA GLU A 570 55.13 -13.94 -8.47
C GLU A 570 55.91 -14.54 -7.30
N THR A 571 55.69 -15.83 -7.05
CA THR A 571 56.53 -16.69 -6.20
C THR A 571 56.65 -18.07 -6.81
N ASN A 572 57.72 -18.83 -6.52
CA ASN A 572 57.84 -20.21 -6.97
C ASN A 572 56.66 -21.07 -6.47
N ALA A 573 56.07 -21.85 -7.37
CA ALA A 573 55.03 -22.82 -7.05
C ALA A 573 55.62 -24.24 -6.99
N ASN A 574 55.17 -25.04 -6.03
CA ASN A 574 55.53 -26.45 -5.97
C ASN A 574 54.97 -27.18 -7.22
N TYR A 575 55.78 -28.04 -7.84
CA TYR A 575 55.32 -28.84 -8.97
C TYR A 575 54.45 -30.02 -8.53
N ALA A 576 54.67 -30.57 -7.33
CA ALA A 576 54.04 -31.79 -6.86
C ALA A 576 52.61 -31.60 -6.34
N ASN A 577 52.25 -30.39 -5.90
CA ASN A 577 50.93 -30.09 -5.34
C ASN A 577 50.56 -28.62 -5.52
N ASN A 578 49.34 -28.25 -5.14
CA ASN A 578 48.85 -26.86 -5.18
C ASN A 578 49.06 -26.12 -3.87
N GLN A 579 49.86 -26.65 -2.94
CA GLN A 579 50.17 -25.97 -1.69
C GLN A 579 51.02 -24.74 -1.95
N PHE A 580 50.83 -23.72 -1.13
CA PHE A 580 51.62 -22.50 -1.17
C PHE A 580 51.96 -22.04 0.23
N THR A 581 53.10 -21.39 0.39
CA THR A 581 53.47 -20.81 1.68
C THR A 581 52.56 -19.61 1.95
N PRO A 582 51.81 -19.59 3.09
CA PRO A 582 51.04 -18.43 3.46
C PRO A 582 52.00 -17.28 3.75
N VAL A 583 51.65 -16.07 3.32
CA VAL A 583 52.54 -14.91 3.46
C VAL A 583 52.03 -14.10 4.66
N ALA A 584 52.74 -14.10 5.79
CA ALA A 584 52.33 -13.46 7.08
C ALA A 584 51.58 -12.11 6.98
N SER A 585 50.39 -11.92 7.53
CA SER A 585 49.64 -10.65 7.41
C SER A 585 50.46 -9.40 7.82
N GLY A 586 50.61 -8.42 6.90
CA GLY A 586 51.27 -7.11 7.08
C GLY A 586 52.32 -6.76 5.99
N VAL A 587 52.48 -5.52 5.48
CA VAL A 587 51.67 -4.27 5.55
C VAL A 587 51.47 -3.74 4.13
N ASN A 588 50.27 -3.27 3.80
CA ASN A 588 49.96 -2.62 2.52
C ASN A 588 49.99 -1.09 2.71
N GLU A 589 50.84 -0.42 1.93
CA GLU A 589 50.56 0.78 1.11
C GLU A 589 51.17 0.47 -0.28
N SER A 590 50.81 -0.75 -0.71
CA SER A 590 51.25 -1.63 -1.80
C SER A 590 52.74 -2.09 -1.88
N GLY A 591 53.57 -1.77 -0.89
CA GLY A 591 54.88 -2.40 -0.66
C GLY A 591 54.80 -3.74 0.08
N ALA A 592 55.01 -4.85 -0.63
CA ALA A 592 55.15 -6.23 -0.14
C ALA A 592 53.89 -6.98 0.33
N LYS A 593 52.79 -6.99 -0.45
CA LYS A 593 52.04 -8.21 -0.82
C LYS A 593 50.96 -8.07 -1.93
N GLY A 594 51.32 -8.16 -3.21
CA GLY A 594 50.39 -8.17 -4.36
C GLY A 594 49.55 -9.46 -4.54
N TRP A 595 48.95 -9.99 -3.49
CA TRP A 595 47.99 -11.11 -3.57
C TRP A 595 46.54 -10.64 -3.43
N SER A 596 46.31 -9.46 -2.87
CA SER A 596 45.02 -8.77 -2.77
C SER A 596 45.16 -7.31 -3.21
N ILE A 597 44.04 -6.67 -3.52
CA ILE A 597 43.98 -5.25 -3.93
C ILE A 597 43.48 -4.43 -2.73
N PRO A 598 44.22 -3.40 -2.28
CA PRO A 598 43.74 -2.47 -1.27
C PRO A 598 42.64 -1.57 -1.86
N ILE A 599 41.58 -1.36 -1.09
CA ILE A 599 40.42 -0.55 -1.45
C ILE A 599 40.24 0.55 -0.41
N TRP A 600 40.13 1.79 -0.88
CA TRP A 600 39.82 2.96 -0.05
C TRP A 600 38.45 3.52 -0.45
N GLU A 601 37.57 3.63 0.54
CA GLU A 601 36.32 4.37 0.37
C GLU A 601 36.61 5.87 0.19
N ILE A 602 35.65 6.63 -0.34
CA ILE A 602 35.81 8.09 -0.44
C ILE A 602 35.88 8.66 0.99
N ALA A 603 36.98 9.34 1.32
CA ALA A 603 37.25 9.83 2.66
C ALA A 603 36.18 10.84 3.13
N LYS A 604 35.75 10.69 4.40
CA LYS A 604 34.78 11.55 5.08
C LYS A 604 35.32 11.93 6.45
N SER A 605 35.23 13.21 6.82
CA SER A 605 35.69 13.64 8.15
C SER A 605 34.73 13.15 9.24
N GLY A 606 35.21 13.03 10.49
CA GLY A 606 34.33 12.66 11.62
C GLY A 606 33.16 13.64 11.80
N SER A 607 33.37 14.93 11.55
CA SER A 607 32.31 15.94 11.60
C SER A 607 31.30 15.84 10.46
N GLU A 608 31.69 15.35 9.28
CA GLU A 608 30.77 15.13 8.16
C GLU A 608 29.87 13.90 8.41
N ARG A 609 30.44 12.88 9.07
CA ARG A 609 29.80 11.59 9.35
C ARG A 609 28.84 11.63 10.54
N ALA A 610 29.13 12.44 11.55
CA ALA A 610 28.33 12.56 12.77
C ALA A 610 27.14 13.51 12.57
N LEU A 611 25.94 12.94 12.43
CA LEU A 611 24.70 13.67 12.15
C LEU A 611 23.82 13.80 13.39
N GLU A 612 22.88 14.75 13.34
CA GLU A 612 21.94 15.01 14.45
C GLU A 612 20.71 14.08 14.45
N SER A 613 20.35 13.53 13.28
CA SER A 613 19.11 12.77 13.12
C SER A 613 19.28 11.48 12.33
N ASP A 614 18.45 10.50 12.66
CA ASP A 614 18.34 9.23 11.93
C ASP A 614 17.83 9.45 10.50
N GLU A 615 16.93 10.43 10.29
CA GLU A 615 16.40 10.77 8.96
C GLU A 615 17.55 11.22 8.03
N GLU A 616 18.40 12.14 8.48
CA GLU A 616 19.53 12.62 7.67
C GLU A 616 20.53 11.51 7.36
N ALA A 617 20.79 10.62 8.32
CA ALA A 617 21.66 9.46 8.13
C ALA A 617 21.13 8.51 7.05
N ILE A 618 19.81 8.27 7.02
CA ILE A 618 19.19 7.43 5.98
C ILE A 618 19.43 7.98 4.58
N TYR A 619 19.13 9.26 4.35
CA TYR A 619 19.27 9.85 3.02
C TYR A 619 20.73 9.95 2.59
N LYS A 620 21.64 10.34 3.49
CA LYS A 620 23.08 10.43 3.17
C LYS A 620 23.70 9.05 2.92
N ASN A 621 23.37 8.03 3.70
CA ASN A 621 23.85 6.66 3.46
C ASN A 621 23.26 6.06 2.17
N PHE A 622 22.00 6.34 1.85
CA PHE A 622 21.42 5.90 0.58
C PHE A 622 22.09 6.60 -0.62
N GLN A 623 22.35 7.90 -0.53
CA GLN A 623 23.11 8.61 -1.57
C GLN A 623 24.55 8.12 -1.70
N TRP A 624 25.17 7.77 -0.57
CA TRP A 624 26.49 7.18 -0.56
C TRP A 624 26.48 5.83 -1.28
N LEU A 625 25.49 4.96 -1.04
CA LEU A 625 25.33 3.71 -1.79
C LEU A 625 25.14 3.93 -3.31
N LEU A 626 24.32 4.92 -3.68
CA LEU A 626 24.05 5.21 -5.09
C LEU A 626 25.29 5.74 -5.82
N SER A 627 26.11 6.58 -5.18
CA SER A 627 27.09 7.40 -5.89
C SER A 627 28.55 7.31 -5.40
N GLU A 628 28.82 6.83 -4.18
CA GLU A 628 30.15 6.91 -3.56
C GLU A 628 30.73 5.57 -3.07
N LYS A 629 29.90 4.61 -2.63
CA LYS A 629 30.32 3.30 -2.13
C LYS A 629 31.16 2.55 -3.16
N ARG A 630 32.35 2.06 -2.79
CA ARG A 630 33.16 1.25 -3.72
C ARG A 630 32.50 -0.11 -3.99
N MET A 631 32.11 -0.33 -5.25
CA MET A 631 31.73 -1.63 -5.78
C MET A 631 32.93 -2.24 -6.49
N VAL A 632 33.37 -3.41 -6.04
CA VAL A 632 34.61 -4.04 -6.53
C VAL A 632 34.32 -5.48 -6.95
N ALA A 633 34.82 -5.85 -8.12
CA ALA A 633 34.85 -7.25 -8.59
C ALA A 633 36.23 -7.57 -9.14
N VAL A 634 36.78 -8.72 -8.75
CA VAL A 634 38.08 -9.21 -9.24
C VAL A 634 37.87 -10.62 -9.76
N ILE A 635 38.08 -10.81 -11.06
CA ILE A 635 37.84 -12.07 -11.75
C ILE A 635 39.20 -12.67 -12.16
N PRO A 636 39.69 -13.71 -11.46
CA PRO A 636 40.91 -14.42 -11.82
C PRO A 636 40.61 -15.50 -12.89
N LEU A 637 41.38 -15.50 -13.98
CA LEU A 637 41.23 -16.43 -15.09
C LEU A 637 42.58 -17.01 -15.50
N ARG A 638 42.59 -18.31 -15.77
CA ARG A 638 43.75 -19.01 -16.34
C ARG A 638 43.39 -19.56 -17.71
N ALA A 639 44.13 -19.17 -18.74
CA ALA A 639 43.81 -19.58 -20.11
C ALA A 639 45.04 -19.71 -21.00
N SER A 640 44.93 -20.52 -22.06
CA SER A 640 45.90 -20.55 -23.16
C SER A 640 45.47 -19.59 -24.27
N LEU A 641 46.41 -18.83 -24.84
CA LEU A 641 46.17 -17.90 -25.94
C LEU A 641 46.22 -18.60 -27.33
N GLY A 642 46.10 -19.93 -27.37
CA GLY A 642 45.93 -20.71 -28.60
C GLY A 642 46.94 -21.86 -28.76
N PRO A 643 46.76 -22.70 -29.80
CA PRO A 643 47.53 -23.96 -29.98
C PRO A 643 49.03 -23.78 -30.26
N GLY A 644 49.51 -22.55 -30.48
CA GLY A 644 50.92 -22.23 -30.69
C GLY A 644 51.63 -21.59 -29.48
N VAL A 645 50.93 -21.38 -28.36
CA VAL A 645 51.48 -20.72 -27.18
C VAL A 645 51.96 -21.79 -26.19
N PRO A 646 53.26 -21.84 -25.85
CA PRO A 646 53.82 -22.93 -25.06
C PRO A 646 53.51 -22.84 -23.57
N TYR A 647 52.61 -21.96 -23.13
CA TYR A 647 52.26 -21.72 -21.73
C TYR A 647 50.79 -21.29 -21.57
N LYS A 648 50.33 -21.21 -20.32
CA LYS A 648 49.06 -20.57 -19.93
C LYS A 648 49.31 -19.25 -19.22
N MET A 649 48.49 -18.24 -19.50
CA MET A 649 48.54 -16.93 -18.85
C MET A 649 47.68 -16.88 -17.59
N ALA A 650 48.05 -16.00 -16.66
CA ALA A 650 47.23 -15.56 -15.54
C ALA A 650 46.62 -14.20 -15.87
N ALA A 651 45.29 -14.14 -16.02
CA ALA A 651 44.56 -12.91 -16.28
C ALA A 651 43.72 -12.49 -15.07
N PHE A 652 43.73 -11.21 -14.73
CA PHE A 652 42.86 -10.62 -13.73
C PHE A 652 42.05 -9.49 -14.37
N VAL A 653 40.73 -9.60 -14.28
CA VAL A 653 39.80 -8.53 -14.63
C VAL A 653 39.36 -7.86 -13.34
N THR A 654 39.66 -6.58 -13.18
CA THR A 654 39.28 -5.76 -12.03
C THR A 654 38.32 -4.67 -12.47
N VAL A 655 37.15 -4.62 -11.85
CA VAL A 655 36.15 -3.57 -12.02
C VAL A 655 35.99 -2.86 -10.70
N ILE A 656 36.15 -1.53 -10.70
CA ILE A 656 35.92 -0.68 -9.54
C ILE A 656 34.99 0.44 -9.95
N ALA A 657 33.93 0.63 -9.18
CA ALA A 657 32.92 1.65 -9.42
C ALA A 657 32.55 2.40 -8.13
N ASN A 658 32.19 3.67 -8.30
CA ASN A 658 31.73 4.55 -7.25
C ASN A 658 30.21 4.55 -7.23
N GLY A 659 29.67 3.88 -6.23
CA GLY A 659 28.26 3.59 -6.09
C GLY A 659 27.71 2.69 -7.19
N LEU A 660 26.42 2.40 -7.07
CA LEU A 660 25.67 1.68 -8.08
C LEU A 660 25.65 2.42 -9.43
N LYS A 661 25.64 3.75 -9.40
CA LYS A 661 25.70 4.60 -10.60
C LYS A 661 26.98 4.37 -11.40
N GLY A 662 28.13 4.31 -10.73
CA GLY A 662 29.40 4.00 -11.39
C GLY A 662 29.38 2.60 -12.00
N LEU A 663 28.74 1.64 -11.33
CA LEU A 663 28.67 0.25 -11.79
C LEU A 663 27.83 0.12 -13.07
N MET A 664 26.70 0.84 -13.16
CA MET A 664 25.90 0.91 -14.39
C MET A 664 26.69 1.51 -15.57
N GLY A 665 27.60 2.44 -15.29
CA GLY A 665 28.46 3.08 -16.29
C GLY A 665 29.79 2.38 -16.55
N ALA A 666 30.08 1.26 -15.86
CA ALA A 666 31.38 0.59 -15.94
C ALA A 666 31.59 -0.06 -17.32
N LYS A 667 32.53 0.49 -18.09
CA LYS A 667 32.89 0.00 -19.42
C LYS A 667 34.41 -0.08 -19.59
N PRO A 668 34.92 -1.05 -20.37
CA PRO A 668 36.33 -1.14 -20.70
C PRO A 668 36.78 0.12 -21.46
N GLN A 669 37.96 0.63 -21.12
CA GLN A 669 38.63 1.72 -21.83
C GLN A 669 40.05 1.25 -22.12
N PHE A 670 40.30 0.91 -23.38
CA PHE A 670 41.58 0.41 -23.84
C PHE A 670 42.03 1.17 -25.10
N GLN A 671 43.30 1.56 -25.11
CA GLN A 671 43.96 2.12 -26.29
C GLN A 671 45.39 1.61 -26.32
N ASP A 672 45.79 1.00 -27.44
CA ASP A 672 47.20 0.73 -27.72
C ASP A 672 47.80 1.91 -28.50
N GLY A 673 49.04 2.26 -28.22
CA GLY A 673 49.68 3.44 -28.80
C GLY A 673 51.20 3.37 -28.75
N GLY A 674 51.86 4.11 -29.64
CA GLY A 674 53.33 4.07 -29.79
C GLY A 674 54.13 4.72 -28.66
N SER A 675 53.49 5.53 -27.82
CA SER A 675 54.09 6.25 -26.68
C SER A 675 53.42 5.88 -25.35
N CYS A 676 54.13 6.07 -24.23
CA CYS A 676 53.60 5.74 -22.90
C CYS A 676 52.25 6.42 -22.61
N SER A 677 52.08 7.70 -22.98
CA SER A 677 50.84 8.47 -22.78
C SER A 677 49.68 8.05 -23.67
N SER A 678 49.95 7.33 -24.76
CA SER A 678 48.94 6.82 -25.69
C SER A 678 48.46 5.39 -25.35
N LYS A 679 49.06 4.73 -24.35
CA LYS A 679 48.66 3.41 -23.88
C LYS A 679 47.72 3.55 -22.68
N ILE A 680 46.46 3.17 -22.85
CA ILE A 680 45.40 3.36 -21.86
C ILE A 680 44.87 2.00 -21.38
N ASN A 681 44.87 1.79 -20.07
CA ASN A 681 44.27 0.65 -19.39
C ASN A 681 43.93 1.06 -17.94
N GLY A 682 42.76 0.69 -17.41
CA GLY A 682 42.39 1.06 -16.05
C GLY A 682 42.20 2.56 -15.85
N LYS A 683 41.67 3.27 -16.86
CA LYS A 683 41.37 4.69 -16.77
C LYS A 683 40.02 4.91 -16.10
N TRP A 684 39.97 5.83 -15.13
CA TRP A 684 38.72 6.32 -14.58
C TRP A 684 37.95 7.12 -15.64
N ILE A 685 36.68 6.81 -15.84
CA ILE A 685 35.89 7.37 -16.94
C ILE A 685 35.66 8.87 -16.77
N ARG A 686 35.31 9.31 -15.55
CA ARG A 686 35.01 10.73 -15.25
C ARG A 686 36.25 11.49 -14.83
N LEU A 687 37.08 10.92 -13.95
CA LEU A 687 38.32 11.58 -13.50
C LEU A 687 39.37 11.68 -14.62
N GLY A 688 39.37 10.72 -15.55
CA GLY A 688 40.27 10.71 -16.69
C GLY A 688 41.72 10.33 -16.37
N SER A 689 42.04 10.00 -15.12
CA SER A 689 43.36 9.51 -14.71
C SER A 689 43.45 7.98 -14.77
N LEU A 690 44.67 7.46 -14.85
CA LEU A 690 44.93 6.02 -14.77
C LEU A 690 45.00 5.57 -13.31
N TRP A 691 44.42 4.41 -13.02
CA TRP A 691 44.50 3.76 -11.70
C TRP A 691 45.93 3.35 -11.31
N LYS A 692 46.82 3.16 -12.28
CA LYS A 692 48.25 2.97 -12.05
C LYS A 692 49.00 4.03 -12.86
N PRO A 693 49.29 5.22 -12.27
CA PRO A 693 49.87 6.32 -13.02
C PRO A 693 51.37 6.13 -13.29
N GLY A 694 51.84 6.78 -14.34
CA GLY A 694 53.27 6.95 -14.65
C GLY A 694 53.82 6.01 -15.72
N CYS A 695 55.09 6.22 -16.03
CA CYS A 695 55.84 5.44 -17.01
C CYS A 695 57.02 4.76 -16.34
N ALA A 696 57.18 3.47 -16.59
CA ALA A 696 58.38 2.73 -16.21
C ALA A 696 59.56 3.13 -17.11
N SER A 697 59.29 3.50 -18.37
CA SER A 697 60.25 4.06 -19.33
C SER A 697 59.55 4.94 -20.36
N SER A 698 60.28 5.63 -21.25
CA SER A 698 59.71 6.53 -22.27
C SER A 698 58.64 5.90 -23.17
N THR A 699 58.60 4.58 -23.28
CA THR A 699 57.65 3.82 -24.13
C THR A 699 56.78 2.82 -23.36
N GLN A 700 56.93 2.71 -22.03
CA GLN A 700 56.20 1.72 -21.22
C GLN A 700 55.51 2.34 -19.99
N PRO A 701 54.18 2.19 -19.83
CA PRO A 701 53.46 2.63 -18.64
C PRO A 701 53.67 1.69 -17.43
N ASN A 702 53.58 2.23 -16.22
CA ASN A 702 53.83 1.51 -14.96
C ASN A 702 52.89 0.32 -14.73
N PHE A 703 51.67 0.33 -15.29
CA PHE A 703 50.76 -0.82 -15.15
C PHE A 703 51.28 -2.12 -15.79
N ARG A 704 52.29 -2.03 -16.66
CA ARG A 704 52.99 -3.20 -17.23
C ARG A 704 54.13 -3.72 -16.35
N THR A 705 54.48 -2.99 -15.30
CA THR A 705 55.56 -3.35 -14.37
C THR A 705 54.98 -4.10 -13.18
N ALA A 706 55.47 -5.32 -12.99
CA ALA A 706 55.10 -6.18 -11.87
C ALA A 706 55.41 -5.52 -10.52
N GLY A 707 54.50 -5.66 -9.55
CA GLY A 707 54.67 -5.13 -8.20
C GLY A 707 54.51 -3.61 -8.06
N THR A 708 54.05 -2.92 -9.11
CA THR A 708 53.76 -1.48 -9.03
C THR A 708 52.70 -1.20 -7.96
N PRO A 709 52.99 -0.31 -6.99
CA PRO A 709 52.06 0.01 -5.93
C PRO A 709 50.81 0.74 -6.43
N VAL A 710 49.64 0.36 -5.90
CA VAL A 710 48.39 1.15 -5.96
C VAL A 710 48.26 1.93 -4.65
N LEU A 711 48.15 3.25 -4.78
CA LEU A 711 48.08 4.20 -3.66
C LEU A 711 46.68 4.82 -3.55
N PRO A 712 46.30 5.37 -2.37
CA PRO A 712 45.00 6.00 -2.17
C PRO A 712 44.66 7.07 -3.21
N GLU A 713 45.62 7.89 -3.60
CA GLU A 713 45.49 8.96 -4.60
C GLU A 713 45.18 8.46 -6.02
N ASN A 714 45.32 7.16 -6.28
CA ASN A 714 44.99 6.57 -7.57
C ASN A 714 43.50 6.26 -7.73
N PHE A 715 42.72 6.36 -6.65
CA PHE A 715 41.28 6.14 -6.67
C PHE A 715 40.52 7.43 -6.98
N SER A 716 39.48 7.34 -7.82
CA SER A 716 38.64 8.50 -8.12
C SER A 716 37.77 8.88 -6.93
N THR A 717 37.77 10.16 -6.56
CA THR A 717 36.87 10.73 -5.55
C THR A 717 35.58 11.27 -6.16
N LEU A 718 35.42 11.20 -7.49
CA LEU A 718 34.23 11.70 -8.19
C LEU A 718 33.06 10.71 -8.02
N PRO A 719 31.89 11.16 -7.56
CA PRO A 719 30.72 10.29 -7.43
C PRO A 719 30.26 9.72 -8.79
N GLY A 720 29.85 8.45 -8.81
CA GLY A 720 29.38 7.76 -10.02
C GLY A 720 30.46 7.46 -11.07
N ASP A 721 31.75 7.59 -10.73
CA ASP A 721 32.86 7.21 -11.60
C ASP A 721 33.09 5.69 -11.60
N SER A 722 33.78 5.17 -12.61
CA SER A 722 34.15 3.77 -12.67
C SER A 722 35.40 3.57 -13.50
N MET A 723 36.04 2.42 -13.28
CA MET A 723 37.20 1.98 -14.02
C MET A 723 37.11 0.49 -14.29
N PHE A 724 37.74 0.10 -15.39
CA PHE A 724 37.87 -1.27 -15.81
C PHE A 724 39.33 -1.54 -16.14
N PHE A 725 39.92 -2.54 -15.51
CA PHE A 725 41.32 -2.90 -15.66
C PHE A 725 41.47 -4.38 -15.98
N LEU A 726 42.17 -4.69 -17.06
CA LEU A 726 42.56 -6.05 -17.41
C LEU A 726 44.08 -6.14 -17.30
N GLU A 727 44.57 -7.17 -16.63
CA GLU A 727 45.99 -7.52 -16.62
C GLU A 727 46.16 -8.98 -16.98
N ALA A 728 47.13 -9.27 -17.84
CA ALA A 728 47.46 -10.63 -18.26
C ALA A 728 48.98 -10.82 -18.14
N TRP A 729 49.37 -11.88 -17.45
CA TRP A 729 50.74 -12.17 -17.06
C TRP A 729 51.16 -13.55 -17.59
N ASP A 730 52.30 -13.61 -18.26
CA ASP A 730 52.76 -14.80 -18.99
C ASP A 730 54.31 -14.94 -19.06
N TYR A 731 54.84 -16.05 -19.56
CA TYR A 731 56.29 -16.33 -19.62
C TYR A 731 57.02 -15.71 -20.82
N GLY A 732 56.50 -14.61 -21.40
CA GLY A 732 57.08 -13.98 -22.57
C GLY A 732 56.87 -14.78 -23.86
N THR A 733 57.31 -14.26 -25.02
CA THR A 733 57.13 -14.93 -26.32
C THR A 733 57.94 -16.22 -26.48
N SER A 734 59.04 -16.39 -25.74
CA SER A 734 59.87 -17.61 -25.76
C SER A 734 59.39 -18.70 -24.80
N GLY A 735 58.47 -18.38 -23.88
CA GLY A 735 57.99 -19.30 -22.84
C GLY A 735 59.02 -19.62 -21.75
N SER A 736 60.25 -19.12 -21.83
CA SER A 736 61.36 -19.41 -20.90
C SER A 736 61.81 -18.20 -20.07
N ASN A 737 61.17 -17.04 -20.27
CA ASN A 737 61.53 -15.79 -19.61
C ASN A 737 60.76 -15.60 -18.29
N PRO A 738 61.19 -14.68 -17.40
CA PRO A 738 60.38 -14.27 -16.24
C PRO A 738 58.98 -13.80 -16.65
N ILE A 739 58.02 -13.81 -15.72
CA ILE A 739 56.66 -13.37 -16.01
C ILE A 739 56.65 -11.91 -16.48
N THR A 740 56.07 -11.67 -17.65
CA THR A 740 55.90 -10.35 -18.28
C THR A 740 54.43 -10.01 -18.46
N PHE A 741 54.12 -8.71 -18.56
CA PHE A 741 52.77 -8.24 -18.89
C PHE A 741 52.50 -8.42 -20.39
N ASN A 742 51.53 -9.26 -20.71
CA ASN A 742 50.94 -9.48 -22.04
C ASN A 742 51.96 -9.55 -23.19
N SER A 743 52.66 -10.68 -23.31
CA SER A 743 53.72 -10.86 -24.30
C SER A 743 53.23 -11.03 -25.75
N LEU A 744 51.94 -11.34 -25.96
CA LEU A 744 51.32 -11.45 -27.30
C LEU A 744 50.76 -10.12 -27.83
N GLY A 745 50.88 -9.04 -27.04
CA GLY A 745 50.44 -7.70 -27.41
C GLY A 745 49.05 -7.35 -26.86
N ASP A 746 48.92 -6.07 -26.45
CA ASP A 746 47.72 -5.55 -25.78
C ASP A 746 46.46 -5.74 -26.62
N SER A 747 46.49 -5.39 -27.91
CA SER A 747 45.33 -5.55 -28.78
C SER A 747 44.79 -6.99 -28.85
N ASN A 748 45.66 -8.01 -28.82
CA ASN A 748 45.26 -9.40 -29.04
C ASN A 748 44.52 -9.99 -27.85
N VAL A 749 45.01 -9.76 -26.62
CA VAL A 749 44.35 -10.24 -25.40
C VAL A 749 43.09 -9.42 -25.12
N TYR A 750 43.12 -8.10 -25.37
CA TYR A 750 41.97 -7.25 -25.15
C TYR A 750 40.83 -7.55 -26.12
N ASN A 751 41.10 -7.78 -27.41
CA ASN A 751 40.05 -8.07 -28.40
C ASN A 751 39.24 -9.34 -28.10
N ILE A 752 39.80 -10.29 -27.33
CA ILE A 752 39.10 -11.51 -26.89
C ILE A 752 38.00 -11.15 -25.87
N PHE A 753 38.37 -10.38 -24.85
CA PHE A 753 37.44 -9.99 -23.80
C PHE A 753 36.57 -8.80 -24.21
N TYR A 754 37.05 -7.89 -25.05
CA TYR A 754 36.43 -6.61 -25.41
C TYR A 754 36.79 -6.20 -26.86
N PRO A 755 35.97 -6.52 -27.86
CA PRO A 755 36.24 -6.08 -29.22
C PRO A 755 36.04 -4.56 -29.38
N PRO A 756 36.70 -3.91 -30.35
CA PRO A 756 36.63 -2.45 -30.56
C PRO A 756 35.23 -1.91 -30.90
N SER A 757 34.30 -2.79 -31.29
CA SER A 757 32.91 -2.48 -31.61
C SER A 757 31.96 -2.53 -30.41
N SER A 758 32.46 -2.80 -29.20
CA SER A 758 31.63 -2.87 -27.99
C SER A 758 31.05 -1.49 -27.62
N GLN A 759 29.72 -1.42 -27.49
CA GLN A 759 28.99 -0.19 -27.15
C GLN A 759 28.60 -0.12 -25.66
N TYR A 760 28.53 -1.25 -24.95
CA TYR A 760 27.94 -1.36 -23.61
C TYR A 760 28.92 -1.83 -22.52
N GLY A 761 28.49 -1.66 -21.27
CA GLY A 761 29.27 -1.94 -20.07
C GLY A 761 29.13 -3.38 -19.56
N VAL A 762 29.68 -3.61 -18.37
CA VAL A 762 29.66 -4.91 -17.67
C VAL A 762 28.24 -5.35 -17.32
N LEU A 763 27.34 -4.40 -17.07
CA LEU A 763 25.92 -4.67 -16.84
C LEU A 763 25.11 -4.53 -18.11
N PRO A 764 24.06 -5.35 -18.29
CA PRO A 764 23.19 -5.25 -19.45
C PRO A 764 22.60 -3.84 -19.64
N PRO A 765 22.56 -3.32 -20.87
CA PRO A 765 22.11 -1.95 -21.17
C PRO A 765 20.69 -1.66 -20.68
N VAL A 766 19.81 -2.67 -20.70
CA VAL A 766 18.42 -2.53 -20.20
C VAL A 766 18.36 -2.13 -18.73
N PHE A 767 19.32 -2.54 -17.90
CA PHE A 767 19.41 -2.05 -16.51
C PHE A 767 20.06 -0.69 -16.45
N ALA A 768 21.19 -0.51 -17.14
CA ALA A 768 21.96 0.73 -17.07
C ALA A 768 21.16 1.96 -17.50
N PHE A 769 20.33 1.86 -18.55
CA PHE A 769 19.55 2.98 -19.08
C PHE A 769 18.28 3.29 -18.28
N ASN A 770 17.71 2.30 -17.59
CA ASN A 770 16.54 2.47 -16.72
C ASN A 770 16.92 2.76 -15.25
N PHE A 771 18.19 2.59 -14.87
CA PHE A 771 18.70 2.84 -13.51
C PHE A 771 18.47 4.25 -12.94
N PRO A 772 18.51 5.36 -13.72
CA PRO A 772 18.37 6.70 -13.16
C PRO A 772 17.12 6.92 -12.29
N VAL A 773 16.05 6.15 -12.51
CA VAL A 773 14.85 6.20 -11.66
C VAL A 773 15.15 5.89 -10.19
N MET A 774 16.19 5.11 -9.90
CA MET A 774 16.61 4.76 -8.54
C MET A 774 17.05 5.99 -7.74
N GLU A 775 17.53 7.04 -8.40
CA GLU A 775 17.81 8.32 -7.75
C GLU A 775 16.52 8.95 -7.19
N ARG A 776 15.37 8.70 -7.83
CA ARG A 776 14.04 9.18 -7.39
C ARG A 776 13.48 8.49 -6.16
N LEU A 777 14.05 7.37 -5.74
CA LEU A 777 13.72 6.77 -4.45
C LEU A 777 14.14 7.64 -3.27
N SER A 778 15.03 8.62 -3.47
CA SER A 778 15.58 9.44 -2.38
C SER A 778 15.34 10.94 -2.55
N PHE A 779 15.45 11.50 -3.76
CA PHE A 779 15.13 12.89 -4.04
C PHE A 779 14.28 13.01 -5.30
N LEU A 780 13.40 13.99 -5.36
CA LEU A 780 12.39 14.15 -6.40
C LEU A 780 12.75 15.39 -7.24
N THR A 781 13.83 15.26 -8.03
CA THR A 781 14.44 16.34 -8.83
C THR A 781 15.01 15.77 -10.13
N SER A 782 15.35 16.59 -11.11
CA SER A 782 16.14 16.14 -12.27
C SER A 782 17.63 16.02 -11.95
N ASP A 783 18.09 16.69 -10.89
CA ASP A 783 19.51 16.76 -10.55
C ASP A 783 19.98 15.47 -9.88
N SER A 784 21.26 15.16 -10.09
CA SER A 784 21.91 14.07 -9.38
C SER A 784 22.46 14.60 -8.05
N VAL A 785 21.88 14.13 -6.95
CA VAL A 785 22.18 14.60 -5.59
C VAL A 785 23.27 13.74 -4.99
N THR A 786 24.39 14.30 -4.57
CA THR A 786 25.45 13.59 -3.83
C THR A 786 25.26 13.73 -2.31
N PRO A 787 25.91 12.91 -1.46
CA PRO A 787 25.79 13.02 0.01
C PRO A 787 26.04 14.43 0.58
N SER A 788 26.97 15.18 -0.01
CA SER A 788 27.26 16.57 0.36
C SER A 788 26.14 17.56 0.01
N GLN A 789 25.28 17.23 -0.95
CA GLN A 789 24.20 18.09 -1.45
C GLN A 789 22.85 17.79 -0.78
N VAL A 790 22.75 16.73 0.03
CA VAL A 790 21.51 16.30 0.71
C VAL A 790 20.82 17.47 1.42
N ASN A 791 21.59 18.32 2.12
CA ASN A 791 21.03 19.43 2.89
C ASN A 791 20.48 20.55 1.99
N SER A 792 21.05 20.75 0.80
CA SER A 792 20.54 21.71 -0.19
C SER A 792 19.23 21.26 -0.83
N TYR A 793 19.02 19.94 -0.95
CA TYR A 793 17.84 19.34 -1.57
C TYR A 793 16.84 18.77 -0.54
N TRP A 794 17.01 19.09 0.74
CA TRP A 794 16.25 18.48 1.84
C TRP A 794 14.73 18.53 1.64
N ASN A 795 14.20 19.63 1.12
CA ASN A 795 12.77 19.81 0.89
C ASN A 795 12.22 18.99 -0.28
N GLN A 796 13.09 18.46 -1.15
CA GLN A 796 12.72 17.64 -2.31
C GLN A 796 12.94 16.14 -2.06
N ARG A 797 13.18 15.74 -0.81
CA ARG A 797 13.41 14.33 -0.47
C ARG A 797 12.14 13.48 -0.65
N ASN A 798 12.33 12.25 -1.11
CA ASN A 798 11.26 11.28 -1.24
C ASN A 798 10.97 10.64 0.13
N LYS A 799 9.89 11.09 0.76
CA LYS A 799 9.47 10.67 2.10
C LYS A 799 8.92 9.23 2.16
N LEU A 800 8.84 8.52 1.02
CA LEU A 800 8.56 7.08 0.98
C LEU A 800 9.79 6.21 1.22
N LEU A 801 11.02 6.76 1.11
CA LEU A 801 12.26 5.99 1.32
C LEU A 801 12.27 5.24 2.66
N PRO A 802 11.95 5.87 3.81
CA PRO A 802 11.96 5.17 5.10
C PRO A 802 11.00 3.96 5.11
N LEU A 803 9.82 4.08 4.49
CA LEU A 803 8.86 2.98 4.39
C LEU A 803 9.41 1.83 3.54
N ILE A 804 10.04 2.13 2.40
CA ILE A 804 10.63 1.13 1.50
C ILE A 804 11.77 0.40 2.19
N VAL A 805 12.65 1.11 2.89
CA VAL A 805 13.78 0.50 3.59
C VAL A 805 13.31 -0.32 4.80
N SER A 806 12.31 0.15 5.56
CA SER A 806 11.70 -0.64 6.64
C SER A 806 11.04 -1.92 6.11
N LEU A 807 10.37 -1.87 4.96
CA LEU A 807 9.82 -3.07 4.31
C LEU A 807 10.95 -4.01 3.85
N ALA A 808 11.99 -3.49 3.22
CA ALA A 808 13.16 -4.27 2.80
C ALA A 808 13.80 -5.00 3.98
N LYS A 809 13.89 -4.34 5.15
CA LYS A 809 14.36 -4.97 6.39
C LYS A 809 13.47 -6.12 6.83
N VAL A 810 12.15 -5.94 6.87
CA VAL A 810 11.21 -7.02 7.23
C VAL A 810 11.38 -8.23 6.31
N LEU A 811 11.46 -8.01 4.99
CA LEU A 811 11.63 -9.10 4.03
C LEU A 811 13.01 -9.77 4.16
N ALA A 812 14.07 -9.00 4.39
CA ALA A 812 15.40 -9.55 4.63
C ALA A 812 15.45 -10.41 5.90
N ASP A 813 14.88 -9.93 7.01
CA ASP A 813 14.84 -10.65 8.30
C ASP A 813 14.03 -11.97 8.20
N GLN A 814 13.05 -12.03 7.29
CA GLN A 814 12.20 -13.20 7.06
C GLN A 814 12.65 -14.09 5.89
N SER A 815 13.83 -13.83 5.31
CA SER A 815 14.41 -14.69 4.27
C SER A 815 15.21 -15.85 4.86
N ASP A 816 15.26 -16.98 4.17
CA ASP A 816 16.05 -18.15 4.58
C ASP A 816 16.58 -18.91 3.35
N SER A 817 17.88 -18.75 3.07
CA SER A 817 18.56 -19.41 1.96
C SER A 817 18.64 -20.93 2.12
N LEU A 818 18.69 -21.46 3.35
CA LEU A 818 18.81 -22.91 3.60
C LEU A 818 17.50 -23.63 3.26
N ASN A 819 16.37 -23.02 3.63
CA ASN A 819 15.03 -23.55 3.41
C ASN A 819 14.34 -22.96 2.15
N GLN A 820 15.09 -22.24 1.30
CA GLN A 820 14.62 -21.60 0.08
C GLN A 820 13.41 -20.67 0.27
N LYS A 821 13.38 -19.94 1.40
CA LYS A 821 12.31 -18.97 1.71
C LYS A 821 12.69 -17.59 1.20
N ASN A 822 11.91 -17.10 0.23
CA ASN A 822 12.13 -15.83 -0.45
C ASN A 822 10.89 -14.93 -0.35
N PRO A 823 10.77 -14.11 0.71
CA PRO A 823 9.63 -13.21 0.88
C PRO A 823 9.64 -12.04 -0.12
N PHE A 824 10.76 -11.76 -0.81
CA PHE A 824 10.81 -10.74 -1.87
C PHE A 824 9.92 -11.08 -3.07
N GLN A 825 9.52 -12.35 -3.24
CA GLN A 825 8.55 -12.76 -4.27
C GLN A 825 7.17 -12.09 -4.09
N LEU A 826 6.82 -11.66 -2.87
CA LEU A 826 5.59 -10.88 -2.64
C LEU A 826 5.66 -9.53 -3.37
N LEU A 827 6.81 -8.86 -3.30
CA LEU A 827 7.04 -7.58 -3.96
C LEU A 827 7.14 -7.75 -5.48
N THR A 828 7.93 -8.74 -5.95
CA THR A 828 8.13 -8.95 -7.39
C THR A 828 6.85 -9.44 -8.07
N GLY A 829 6.09 -10.33 -7.42
CA GLY A 829 4.78 -10.78 -7.89
C GLY A 829 3.75 -9.64 -8.00
N LEU A 830 3.68 -8.77 -6.98
CA LEU A 830 2.84 -7.57 -7.03
C LEU A 830 3.26 -6.64 -8.18
N SER A 831 4.56 -6.39 -8.35
CA SER A 831 5.06 -5.56 -9.44
C SER A 831 4.77 -6.16 -10.81
N ALA A 832 4.86 -7.48 -10.95
CA ALA A 832 4.58 -8.18 -12.20
C ALA A 832 3.10 -8.07 -12.62
N ALA A 833 2.17 -8.15 -11.67
CA ALA A 833 0.75 -7.92 -11.93
C ALA A 833 0.48 -6.46 -12.38
N LEU A 834 1.13 -5.49 -11.73
CA LEU A 834 1.02 -4.06 -12.05
C LEU A 834 1.80 -3.63 -13.30
N THR A 835 2.63 -4.51 -13.88
CA THR A 835 3.41 -4.26 -15.10
C THR A 835 2.69 -4.71 -16.37
N ARG A 836 1.63 -5.52 -16.27
CA ARG A 836 0.82 -5.93 -17.42
C ARG A 836 0.23 -4.70 -18.13
N PRO A 837 0.17 -4.64 -19.48
CA PRO A 837 0.44 -5.70 -20.46
C PRO A 837 1.91 -5.79 -20.94
N LEU A 838 2.86 -5.12 -20.27
CA LEU A 838 4.26 -5.09 -20.73
C LEU A 838 4.97 -6.42 -20.50
N LEU A 839 4.47 -7.28 -19.62
CA LEU A 839 5.03 -8.61 -19.38
C LEU A 839 4.52 -9.61 -20.43
N THR A 840 5.43 -10.35 -21.08
CA THR A 840 5.07 -11.34 -22.12
C THR A 840 6.05 -12.51 -22.15
N LYS A 841 5.63 -13.64 -22.73
CA LYS A 841 6.53 -14.70 -23.20
C LYS A 841 6.69 -14.64 -24.70
N THR A 842 7.93 -14.69 -25.15
CA THR A 842 8.24 -14.63 -26.59
C THR A 842 9.47 -15.46 -26.91
N VAL A 843 9.67 -15.71 -28.21
CA VAL A 843 10.85 -16.43 -28.69
C VAL A 843 12.01 -15.44 -28.85
N ASP A 844 13.16 -15.80 -28.31
CA ASP A 844 14.38 -15.03 -28.50
C ASP A 844 14.90 -15.17 -29.94
N LEU A 845 14.81 -14.08 -30.71
CA LEU A 845 15.24 -13.98 -32.11
C LEU A 845 16.65 -13.35 -32.24
N GLU A 846 17.38 -13.20 -31.13
CA GLU A 846 18.78 -12.78 -31.19
C GLU A 846 19.62 -13.77 -32.00
N THR A 847 20.66 -13.25 -32.67
CA THR A 847 21.48 -14.08 -33.54
C THR A 847 22.19 -15.16 -32.72
N ASN A 848 22.08 -16.42 -33.15
CA ASN A 848 22.60 -17.61 -32.46
C ASN A 848 21.98 -17.92 -31.09
N SER A 849 20.86 -17.29 -30.71
CA SER A 849 20.18 -17.51 -29.43
C SER A 849 19.65 -18.94 -29.23
N GLY A 850 19.42 -19.66 -30.33
CA GLY A 850 18.76 -20.97 -30.34
C GLY A 850 17.24 -20.91 -30.43
N GLY A 851 16.62 -19.73 -30.50
CA GLY A 851 15.16 -19.60 -30.67
C GLY A 851 14.36 -20.09 -29.45
N THR A 852 14.85 -19.86 -28.23
CA THR A 852 14.22 -20.32 -27.01
C THR A 852 13.16 -19.36 -26.50
N THR A 853 12.14 -19.88 -25.81
CA THR A 853 11.09 -19.04 -25.21
C THR A 853 11.59 -18.42 -23.92
N ILE A 854 11.50 -17.09 -23.82
CA ILE A 854 11.91 -16.28 -22.69
C ILE A 854 10.76 -15.38 -22.21
N THR A 855 10.77 -15.04 -20.93
CA THR A 855 9.87 -14.01 -20.36
C THR A 855 10.58 -12.66 -20.38
N ILE A 856 9.92 -11.62 -20.89
CA ILE A 856 10.49 -10.27 -20.96
C ILE A 856 9.49 -9.21 -20.50
N VAL A 857 10.01 -8.07 -20.06
CA VAL A 857 9.25 -6.83 -19.92
C VAL A 857 9.49 -6.00 -21.18
N LYS A 858 8.45 -5.73 -21.96
CA LYS A 858 8.54 -5.06 -23.28
C LYS A 858 9.18 -3.67 -23.16
N THR A 859 10.20 -3.46 -23.99
CA THR A 859 10.79 -2.16 -24.26
C THR A 859 10.36 -1.67 -25.64
N ALA A 860 10.88 -0.52 -26.08
CA ALA A 860 10.70 -0.03 -27.43
C ALA A 860 11.29 -1.00 -28.50
N LEU A 861 12.17 -1.93 -28.11
CA LEU A 861 12.63 -3.01 -28.98
C LEU A 861 11.50 -3.96 -29.41
N PRO A 862 11.63 -4.58 -30.60
CA PRO A 862 10.81 -5.72 -30.98
C PRO A 862 10.92 -6.84 -29.94
N ASN A 863 9.80 -7.50 -29.61
CA ASN A 863 9.73 -8.48 -28.51
C ASN A 863 10.82 -9.56 -28.59
N GLY A 864 11.19 -10.03 -29.78
CA GLY A 864 12.23 -11.06 -29.97
C GLY A 864 13.68 -10.57 -29.94
N ARG A 865 13.96 -9.27 -29.77
CA ARG A 865 15.33 -8.70 -29.83
C ARG A 865 15.74 -7.98 -28.56
N PHE A 866 15.29 -8.50 -27.42
CA PHE A 866 15.41 -7.83 -26.13
C PHE A 866 16.86 -7.65 -25.65
N ARG A 867 17.80 -8.47 -26.15
CA ARG A 867 19.21 -8.46 -25.75
C ARG A 867 20.11 -7.80 -26.81
N ASN A 868 19.54 -7.11 -27.80
CA ASN A 868 20.26 -6.61 -28.97
C ASN A 868 21.39 -5.64 -28.61
N ARG A 869 22.63 -6.11 -28.64
CA ARG A 869 23.84 -5.33 -28.31
C ARG A 869 24.16 -4.14 -29.23
N LEU A 870 23.34 -3.88 -30.25
CA LEU A 870 23.48 -2.74 -31.16
C LEU A 870 22.34 -1.70 -31.00
N ALA A 871 21.36 -1.97 -30.13
CA ALA A 871 20.20 -1.12 -29.94
C ALA A 871 20.52 0.14 -29.15
N GLY A 872 20.08 1.32 -29.57
CA GLY A 872 20.33 2.59 -28.89
C GLY A 872 19.67 2.71 -27.50
N GLN A 873 19.99 3.79 -26.78
CA GLN A 873 19.47 4.02 -25.43
C GLN A 873 17.94 4.05 -25.35
N ASP A 874 17.28 4.75 -26.28
CA ASP A 874 15.83 4.92 -26.27
C ASP A 874 15.08 3.60 -26.57
N GLU A 875 15.73 2.67 -27.28
CA GLU A 875 15.16 1.36 -27.61
C GLU A 875 15.04 0.44 -26.37
N TYR A 876 15.87 0.69 -25.34
CA TYR A 876 15.86 -0.04 -24.07
C TYR A 876 14.93 0.54 -23.01
N LEU A 877 14.31 1.68 -23.26
CA LEU A 877 13.28 2.22 -22.37
C LEU A 877 11.99 1.41 -22.49
N PHE A 878 11.22 1.38 -21.40
CA PHE A 878 9.93 0.66 -21.38
C PHE A 878 8.98 1.20 -22.44
N ARG A 879 8.23 0.30 -23.07
CA ARG A 879 7.32 0.65 -24.16
C ARG A 879 6.19 1.56 -23.65
N GLN A 880 6.06 2.74 -24.24
CA GLN A 880 4.95 3.67 -23.94
C GLN A 880 3.81 3.59 -24.94
N ASN A 881 4.10 3.27 -26.21
CA ASN A 881 3.14 3.15 -27.31
C ASN A 881 3.40 1.85 -28.08
N ASP A 882 2.36 1.31 -28.71
CA ASP A 882 2.50 0.21 -29.66
C ASP A 882 3.29 0.68 -30.90
N PRO A 883 4.33 -0.05 -31.34
CA PRO A 883 5.17 0.37 -32.47
C PRO A 883 4.45 0.39 -33.83
N VAL A 884 3.25 -0.18 -33.96
CA VAL A 884 2.53 -0.27 -35.24
C VAL A 884 1.39 0.75 -35.31
N THR A 885 0.56 0.81 -34.28
CA THR A 885 -0.63 1.65 -34.23
C THR A 885 -0.40 3.00 -33.57
N GLU A 886 0.72 3.16 -32.87
CA GLU A 886 1.02 4.31 -32.00
C GLU A 886 0.03 4.50 -30.83
N GLU A 887 -0.89 3.55 -30.62
CA GLU A 887 -1.79 3.57 -29.47
C GLU A 887 -1.01 3.44 -28.15
N PRO A 888 -1.34 4.22 -27.12
CA PRO A 888 -0.61 4.20 -25.87
C PRO A 888 -0.83 2.89 -25.11
N ILE A 889 0.27 2.28 -24.66
CA ILE A 889 0.24 1.11 -23.77
C ILE A 889 0.16 1.58 -22.32
N ARG A 890 -0.83 1.09 -21.59
CA ARG A 890 -1.21 1.55 -20.25
C ARG A 890 -1.27 0.40 -19.25
N SER A 891 -0.45 0.51 -18.21
CA SER A 891 -0.49 -0.34 -17.01
C SER A 891 -1.70 0.01 -16.11
N PRO A 892 -2.05 -0.82 -15.12
CA PRO A 892 -3.10 -0.48 -14.15
C PRO A 892 -2.81 0.83 -13.44
N LEU A 893 -1.53 1.08 -13.14
CA LEU A 893 -1.12 2.35 -12.52
C LEU A 893 -1.23 3.53 -13.47
N SER A 894 -0.92 3.36 -14.76
CA SER A 894 -1.15 4.42 -15.75
C SER A 894 -2.62 4.86 -15.74
N VAL A 895 -3.54 3.90 -15.74
CA VAL A 895 -4.99 4.17 -15.74
C VAL A 895 -5.45 4.86 -14.45
N LEU A 896 -4.83 4.53 -13.31
CA LEU A 896 -5.12 5.19 -12.04
C LEU A 896 -4.47 6.59 -11.92
N ILE A 897 -3.36 6.83 -12.61
CA ILE A 897 -2.60 8.09 -12.58
C ILE A 897 -3.28 9.18 -13.42
N GLU A 898 -3.81 8.83 -14.59
CA GLU A 898 -4.25 9.80 -15.59
C GLU A 898 -5.31 9.24 -16.53
N LYS A 899 -6.05 10.11 -17.22
CA LYS A 899 -6.92 9.73 -18.32
C LYS A 899 -6.11 9.48 -19.58
N GLU A 900 -5.14 10.34 -19.86
CA GLU A 900 -4.25 10.29 -21.02
C GLU A 900 -2.80 10.46 -20.57
N ARG A 901 -1.86 9.88 -21.32
CA ARG A 901 -0.43 9.86 -20.95
C ARG A 901 0.11 11.27 -20.74
N GLY A 902 0.61 11.56 -19.54
CA GLY A 902 1.24 12.83 -19.16
C GLY A 902 0.32 13.89 -18.55
N PHE A 903 -0.99 13.65 -18.39
CA PHE A 903 -1.95 14.67 -17.88
C PHE A 903 -2.13 14.69 -16.36
N GLN A 904 -1.81 13.60 -15.66
CA GLN A 904 -1.89 13.50 -14.19
C GLN A 904 -3.26 13.87 -13.61
N ASP A 905 -4.33 13.42 -14.24
CA ASP A 905 -5.72 13.79 -13.93
C ASP A 905 -6.58 12.59 -13.45
N GLY A 906 -5.93 11.51 -13.03
CA GLY A 906 -6.55 10.28 -12.51
C GLY A 906 -6.78 10.28 -10.99
N ILE A 907 -7.30 9.16 -10.47
CA ILE A 907 -7.66 9.02 -9.06
C ILE A 907 -6.46 9.07 -8.12
N LEU A 908 -5.29 8.57 -8.53
CA LEU A 908 -4.07 8.65 -7.73
C LEU A 908 -3.56 10.09 -7.60
N ASN A 909 -3.84 10.96 -8.58
CA ASN A 909 -3.56 12.39 -8.45
C ASN A 909 -4.40 13.02 -7.33
N LEU A 910 -5.69 12.67 -7.24
CA LEU A 910 -6.57 13.12 -6.16
C LEU A 910 -6.05 12.65 -4.79
N VAL A 911 -5.71 11.35 -4.66
CA VAL A 911 -5.20 10.78 -3.40
C VAL A 911 -3.90 11.47 -2.97
N SER A 912 -3.00 11.75 -3.92
CA SER A 912 -1.71 12.40 -3.65
C SER A 912 -1.82 13.85 -3.14
N LYS A 913 -3.00 14.47 -3.25
CA LYS A 913 -3.29 15.82 -2.75
C LYS A 913 -3.91 15.80 -1.33
N THR A 914 -4.05 14.62 -0.73
CA THR A 914 -4.58 14.45 0.64
C THR A 914 -3.48 14.13 1.64
N LYS A 915 -3.84 13.76 2.88
CA LYS A 915 -2.90 13.26 3.90
C LYS A 915 -3.07 11.77 4.19
N LEU A 916 -3.63 11.00 3.25
CA LEU A 916 -3.99 9.61 3.46
C LEU A 916 -2.75 8.74 3.78
N LEU A 917 -1.72 8.80 2.95
CA LEU A 917 -0.48 8.03 3.16
C LEU A 917 0.27 8.51 4.40
N THR A 918 0.30 9.83 4.62
CA THR A 918 0.93 10.43 5.80
C THR A 918 0.30 9.89 7.09
N ASN A 919 -1.04 9.88 7.18
CA ASN A 919 -1.74 9.37 8.36
C ASN A 919 -1.59 7.85 8.50
N LEU A 920 -1.48 7.10 7.40
CA LEU A 920 -1.25 5.65 7.42
C LEU A 920 0.13 5.32 7.98
N VAL A 921 1.18 5.98 7.50
CA VAL A 921 2.56 5.78 8.00
C VAL A 921 2.66 6.15 9.47
N ARG A 922 2.05 7.27 9.89
CA ARG A 922 1.95 7.67 11.29
C ARG A 922 1.25 6.59 12.12
N MET A 923 0.11 6.09 11.66
CA MET A 923 -0.64 5.04 12.36
C MET A 923 0.19 3.76 12.55
N LEU A 924 0.85 3.28 11.48
CA LEU A 924 1.70 2.09 11.56
C LEU A 924 2.90 2.30 12.50
N ALA A 925 3.58 3.45 12.42
CA ALA A 925 4.68 3.77 13.33
C ALA A 925 4.20 3.84 14.80
N GLU A 926 3.02 4.42 15.05
CA GLU A 926 2.41 4.51 16.38
C GLU A 926 2.02 3.11 16.93
N MET A 927 1.57 2.20 16.07
CA MET A 927 1.28 0.80 16.45
C MET A 927 2.53 -0.02 16.74
N GLY A 928 3.69 0.35 16.19
CA GLY A 928 4.98 -0.30 16.45
C GLY A 928 5.60 -0.02 17.81
N ARG A 929 5.04 0.93 18.58
CA ARG A 929 5.58 1.35 19.88
C ARG A 929 5.53 0.20 20.90
N PRO A 930 6.63 -0.09 21.63
CA PRO A 930 6.66 -1.19 22.61
C PRO A 930 5.57 -1.12 23.68
N SER A 931 5.20 0.09 24.13
CA SER A 931 4.12 0.28 25.12
C SER A 931 2.73 -0.08 24.60
N ARG A 932 2.57 -0.29 23.28
CA ARG A 932 1.30 -0.59 22.60
C ARG A 932 1.22 -2.02 22.04
N GLN A 933 2.22 -2.86 22.35
CA GLN A 933 2.38 -4.18 21.76
C GLN A 933 1.17 -5.10 21.98
N THR A 934 0.59 -5.13 23.19
CA THR A 934 -0.53 -6.02 23.52
C THR A 934 -1.74 -5.78 22.61
N GLY A 935 -2.16 -4.53 22.45
CA GLY A 935 -3.27 -4.20 21.57
C GLY A 935 -2.92 -4.37 20.08
N ALA A 936 -1.69 -4.04 19.68
CA ALA A 936 -1.23 -4.22 18.30
C ALA A 936 -1.22 -5.71 17.89
N ASP A 937 -0.86 -6.60 18.80
CA ASP A 937 -0.83 -8.04 18.58
C ASP A 937 -2.24 -8.58 18.30
N LEU A 938 -3.23 -8.14 19.08
CA LEU A 938 -4.65 -8.49 18.85
C LEU A 938 -5.16 -7.93 17.52
N PHE A 939 -4.82 -6.68 17.19
CA PHE A 939 -5.27 -6.03 15.95
C PHE A 939 -4.70 -6.75 14.72
N PHE A 940 -3.39 -6.96 14.64
CA PHE A 940 -2.77 -7.61 13.48
C PHE A 940 -3.14 -9.09 13.38
N ALA A 941 -3.26 -9.81 14.50
CA ALA A 941 -3.77 -11.19 14.48
C ALA A 941 -5.23 -11.25 14.01
N GLY A 942 -6.07 -10.31 14.44
CA GLY A 942 -7.46 -10.22 14.00
C GLY A 942 -7.59 -9.90 12.51
N LEU A 943 -6.78 -8.96 12.01
CA LEU A 943 -6.68 -8.66 10.58
C LEU A 943 -6.25 -9.89 9.78
N ALA A 944 -5.23 -10.61 10.26
CA ALA A 944 -4.73 -11.81 9.60
C ALA A 944 -5.79 -12.93 9.54
N SER A 945 -6.54 -13.15 10.62
CA SER A 945 -7.64 -14.11 10.65
C SER A 945 -8.76 -13.74 9.69
N PHE A 946 -9.18 -12.47 9.67
CA PHE A 946 -10.25 -12.02 8.77
C PHE A 946 -9.83 -12.07 7.29
N CYS A 947 -8.68 -11.47 6.94
CA CYS A 947 -8.17 -11.48 5.58
C CYS A 947 -7.78 -12.90 5.12
N GLY A 948 -7.45 -13.80 6.05
CA GLY A 948 -7.18 -15.21 5.78
C GLY A 948 -8.40 -15.98 5.27
N GLU A 949 -9.62 -15.55 5.58
CA GLU A 949 -10.88 -16.15 5.11
C GLU A 949 -11.33 -15.63 3.74
N ILE A 950 -10.64 -14.62 3.20
CA ILE A 950 -10.81 -14.15 1.83
C ILE A 950 -9.94 -14.98 0.90
N LYS A 951 -10.61 -15.80 0.09
CA LYS A 951 -10.01 -16.79 -0.79
C LYS A 951 -10.25 -16.43 -2.25
N ILE A 952 -9.44 -17.05 -3.11
CA ILE A 952 -9.61 -17.03 -4.57
C ILE A 952 -10.11 -18.39 -5.05
N SER A 953 -10.73 -18.48 -6.23
CA SER A 953 -11.38 -19.71 -6.70
C SER A 953 -10.42 -20.91 -6.78
N SER A 954 -9.14 -20.68 -7.08
CA SER A 954 -8.11 -21.73 -7.12
C SER A 954 -7.85 -22.41 -5.76
N GLU A 955 -8.25 -21.77 -4.66
CA GLU A 955 -8.13 -22.32 -3.30
C GLU A 955 -9.34 -23.17 -2.90
N SER A 956 -10.33 -23.32 -3.80
CA SER A 956 -11.57 -24.06 -3.55
C SER A 956 -12.30 -23.60 -2.27
N PRO A 957 -12.75 -22.33 -2.21
CA PRO A 957 -13.37 -21.78 -1.01
C PRO A 957 -14.60 -22.57 -0.60
N SER A 958 -14.72 -22.84 0.70
CA SER A 958 -15.95 -23.40 1.26
C SER A 958 -17.11 -22.41 1.16
N PRO A 959 -18.38 -22.86 1.24
CA PRO A 959 -19.55 -21.96 1.15
C PRO A 959 -19.57 -20.82 2.19
N VAL A 960 -18.92 -21.03 3.34
CA VAL A 960 -18.81 -20.05 4.44
C VAL A 960 -17.64 -19.07 4.27
N GLN A 961 -16.75 -19.31 3.32
CA GLN A 961 -15.62 -18.42 3.00
C GLN A 961 -16.01 -17.39 1.94
N PHE A 962 -15.19 -16.34 1.83
CA PHE A 962 -15.38 -15.29 0.84
C PHE A 962 -14.61 -15.64 -0.43
N ASN A 963 -15.28 -15.59 -1.58
CA ASN A 963 -14.63 -15.72 -2.88
C ASN A 963 -14.51 -14.35 -3.53
N LEU A 964 -13.32 -13.74 -3.44
CA LEU A 964 -13.05 -12.44 -4.03
C LEU A 964 -13.12 -12.47 -5.57
N GLN A 965 -12.66 -13.57 -6.18
CA GLN A 965 -12.55 -13.66 -7.63
C GLN A 965 -13.93 -13.58 -8.30
N THR A 966 -14.94 -14.29 -7.77
CA THR A 966 -16.31 -14.20 -8.30
C THR A 966 -16.89 -12.80 -8.23
N TYR A 967 -16.58 -12.05 -7.17
CA TYR A 967 -17.00 -10.65 -7.05
C TYR A 967 -16.31 -9.76 -8.09
N LEU A 968 -14.99 -9.96 -8.30
CA LEU A 968 -14.23 -9.23 -9.31
C LEU A 968 -14.68 -9.55 -10.73
N GLU A 969 -15.09 -10.79 -11.01
CA GLU A 969 -15.67 -11.22 -12.29
C GLU A 969 -17.04 -10.59 -12.56
N LYS A 970 -17.88 -10.44 -11.53
CA LYS A 970 -19.14 -9.68 -11.62
C LYS A 970 -18.85 -8.21 -11.93
N LEU A 971 -17.99 -7.56 -11.14
CA LEU A 971 -17.60 -6.17 -11.34
C LEU A 971 -17.00 -5.91 -12.73
N ARG A 972 -16.16 -6.82 -13.23
CA ARG A 972 -15.61 -6.78 -14.60
C ARG A 972 -16.72 -6.78 -15.65
N SER A 973 -17.75 -7.61 -15.46
CA SER A 973 -18.89 -7.70 -16.38
C SER A 973 -19.72 -6.43 -16.37
N ASP A 974 -19.96 -5.86 -15.19
CA ASP A 974 -20.65 -4.57 -15.03
C ASP A 974 -19.85 -3.42 -15.67
N LEU A 975 -18.53 -3.40 -15.46
CA LEU A 975 -17.62 -2.42 -16.05
C LEU A 975 -17.58 -2.46 -17.58
N ALA A 976 -17.71 -3.65 -18.19
CA ALA A 976 -17.72 -3.79 -19.64
C ALA A 976 -19.01 -3.20 -20.26
N VAL A 977 -20.16 -3.39 -19.61
CA VAL A 977 -21.48 -2.95 -20.15
C VAL A 977 -21.77 -1.48 -19.83
N TYR A 978 -21.24 -0.96 -18.72
CA TYR A 978 -21.62 0.36 -18.20
C TYR A 978 -21.32 1.51 -19.18
N PRO A 979 -20.12 1.62 -19.79
CA PRO A 979 -19.82 2.68 -20.76
C PRO A 979 -20.54 2.50 -22.10
N ASP A 980 -20.69 1.27 -22.59
CA ASP A 980 -21.28 0.95 -23.90
C ASP A 980 -22.74 1.42 -24.04
N THR A 981 -23.46 1.47 -22.92
CA THR A 981 -24.85 1.92 -22.86
C THR A 981 -25.00 3.44 -22.79
N ARG A 982 -23.88 4.20 -22.79
CA ARG A 982 -23.86 5.65 -22.56
C ARG A 982 -23.12 6.41 -23.67
N PRO A 983 -23.41 7.72 -23.87
CA PRO A 983 -22.67 8.54 -24.80
C PRO A 983 -21.19 8.67 -24.44
N THR A 984 -20.33 8.83 -25.45
CA THR A 984 -18.87 9.03 -25.29
C THR A 984 -18.51 10.29 -24.49
N ASN A 985 -19.41 11.28 -24.45
CA ASN A 985 -19.24 12.47 -23.63
C ASN A 985 -19.60 12.18 -22.16
N VAL A 986 -18.59 12.16 -21.29
CA VAL A 986 -18.75 11.92 -19.83
C VAL A 986 -19.53 13.02 -19.08
N TYR A 987 -19.79 14.16 -19.73
CA TYR A 987 -20.64 15.23 -19.20
C TYR A 987 -22.13 15.04 -19.52
N ASP A 988 -22.49 14.01 -20.27
CA ASP A 988 -23.90 13.70 -20.54
C ASP A 988 -24.64 13.30 -19.24
N PRO A 989 -25.90 13.73 -19.03
CA PRO A 989 -26.68 13.40 -17.84
C PRO A 989 -26.80 11.90 -17.54
N LEU A 990 -26.69 11.02 -18.55
CA LEU A 990 -26.70 9.57 -18.36
C LEU A 990 -25.51 9.05 -17.52
N TRP A 991 -24.47 9.86 -17.33
CA TRP A 991 -23.33 9.57 -16.46
C TRP A 991 -23.50 10.07 -15.02
N ASP A 992 -24.57 10.80 -14.70
CA ASP A 992 -24.72 11.49 -13.42
C ASP A 992 -24.73 10.54 -12.22
N ASP A 993 -25.16 9.29 -12.39
CA ASP A 993 -25.14 8.28 -11.33
C ASP A 993 -23.75 8.10 -10.71
N MET A 994 -22.69 8.07 -11.54
CA MET A 994 -21.31 7.97 -11.06
C MET A 994 -20.82 9.27 -10.43
N GLY A 995 -21.27 10.42 -10.94
CA GLY A 995 -20.97 11.71 -10.31
C GLY A 995 -21.60 11.82 -8.92
N VAL A 996 -22.80 11.27 -8.75
CA VAL A 996 -23.50 11.18 -7.48
C VAL A 996 -22.72 10.30 -6.48
N VAL A 997 -22.10 9.19 -6.92
CA VAL A 997 -21.24 8.37 -6.05
C VAL A 997 -20.05 9.18 -5.52
N ALA A 998 -19.31 9.86 -6.41
CA ALA A 998 -18.17 10.70 -6.01
C ALA A 998 -18.58 11.81 -5.03
N VAL A 999 -19.69 12.50 -5.31
CA VAL A 999 -20.25 13.53 -4.43
C VAL A 999 -20.69 12.96 -3.08
N ARG A 1000 -21.27 11.76 -3.05
CA ARG A 1000 -21.67 11.11 -1.79
C ARG A 1000 -20.47 10.72 -0.93
N LEU A 1001 -19.44 10.12 -1.51
CA LEU A 1001 -18.21 9.79 -0.78
C LEU A 1001 -17.57 11.05 -0.19
N ARG A 1002 -17.51 12.12 -0.99
CA ARG A 1002 -17.07 13.45 -0.56
C ARG A 1002 -17.90 13.97 0.63
N ASP A 1003 -19.22 14.01 0.47
CA ASP A 1003 -20.11 14.67 1.42
C ASP A 1003 -20.26 13.88 2.73
N TYR A 1004 -20.14 12.56 2.71
CA TYR A 1004 -20.30 11.73 3.91
C TYR A 1004 -19.01 11.51 4.68
N LEU A 1005 -17.87 11.45 3.99
CA LEU A 1005 -16.59 11.14 4.63
C LEU A 1005 -15.73 12.39 4.85
N SER A 1006 -15.93 13.51 4.16
CA SER A 1006 -15.12 14.70 4.43
C SER A 1006 -15.55 15.38 5.74
N LYS A 1007 -14.59 15.91 6.51
CA LYS A 1007 -14.85 16.71 7.73
C LYS A 1007 -15.55 18.04 7.47
N ASP A 1008 -15.32 18.64 6.31
CA ASP A 1008 -15.80 19.99 6.00
C ASP A 1008 -17.23 19.99 5.45
N SER A 1009 -17.74 18.81 5.08
CA SER A 1009 -19.11 18.65 4.62
C SER A 1009 -20.11 18.81 5.76
N VAL A 1010 -21.19 19.55 5.50
CA VAL A 1010 -22.32 19.67 6.41
C VAL A 1010 -23.00 18.31 6.66
N TYR A 1011 -22.86 17.38 5.72
CA TYR A 1011 -23.45 16.03 5.76
C TYR A 1011 -22.50 14.95 6.28
N SER A 1012 -21.34 15.35 6.81
CA SER A 1012 -20.32 14.43 7.28
C SER A 1012 -20.82 13.47 8.35
N LEU A 1013 -20.49 12.19 8.21
CA LEU A 1013 -20.62 11.16 9.25
C LEU A 1013 -19.38 11.10 10.15
N ILE A 1014 -18.31 11.84 9.84
CA ILE A 1014 -17.08 11.85 10.64
C ILE A 1014 -17.34 12.23 12.10
N PRO A 1015 -18.13 13.27 12.44
CA PRO A 1015 -18.41 13.60 13.84
C PRO A 1015 -19.15 12.47 14.58
N MET A 1016 -20.02 11.74 13.87
CA MET A 1016 -20.73 10.59 14.44
C MET A 1016 -19.76 9.44 14.72
N PHE A 1017 -18.88 9.10 13.78
CA PHE A 1017 -17.86 8.08 13.99
C PHE A 1017 -16.89 8.47 15.10
N ASP A 1018 -16.47 9.73 15.13
CA ASP A 1018 -15.57 10.28 16.14
C ASP A 1018 -16.17 10.15 17.55
N PHE A 1019 -17.42 10.58 17.71
CA PHE A 1019 -18.18 10.45 18.95
C PHE A 1019 -18.42 8.97 19.32
N SER A 1020 -18.79 8.11 18.37
CA SER A 1020 -19.02 6.69 18.65
C SER A 1020 -17.77 5.98 19.18
N MET A 1021 -16.60 6.33 18.61
CA MET A 1021 -15.33 5.80 19.07
C MET A 1021 -14.96 6.38 20.44
N ASP A 1022 -15.17 7.68 20.68
CA ASP A 1022 -14.99 8.26 22.03
C ASP A 1022 -15.89 7.60 23.07
N LEU A 1023 -17.16 7.35 22.75
CA LEU A 1023 -18.11 6.69 23.63
C LEU A 1023 -17.66 5.27 23.99
N ILE A 1024 -17.20 4.49 23.00
CA ILE A 1024 -16.69 3.12 23.23
C ILE A 1024 -15.41 3.13 24.07
N LEU A 1025 -14.53 4.12 23.88
CA LEU A 1025 -13.29 4.22 24.64
C LEU A 1025 -13.51 4.71 26.08
N GLU A 1026 -14.49 5.60 26.30
CA GLU A 1026 -14.82 6.13 27.62
C GLU A 1026 -15.72 5.17 28.42
N VAL A 1027 -16.64 4.48 27.75
CA VAL A 1027 -17.46 3.39 28.30
C VAL A 1027 -16.96 2.06 27.76
N LYS A 1028 -15.77 1.66 28.19
CA LYS A 1028 -15.10 0.47 27.68
C LYS A 1028 -15.92 -0.82 27.91
N PRO A 1029 -16.20 -1.62 26.86
CA PRO A 1029 -16.76 -2.96 27.03
C PRO A 1029 -15.69 -3.95 27.51
N SER A 1030 -16.11 -4.97 28.25
CA SER A 1030 -15.30 -6.12 28.63
C SER A 1030 -15.11 -7.06 27.44
N GLY A 1031 -14.12 -7.95 27.52
CA GLY A 1031 -13.88 -8.93 26.45
C GLY A 1031 -15.07 -9.86 26.19
N GLU A 1032 -15.86 -10.18 27.23
CA GLU A 1032 -17.09 -10.98 27.12
C GLU A 1032 -18.24 -10.16 26.52
N GLU A 1033 -18.37 -8.89 26.92
CA GLU A 1033 -19.38 -7.98 26.37
C GLU A 1033 -19.18 -7.75 24.85
N VAL A 1034 -17.93 -7.76 24.35
CA VAL A 1034 -17.64 -7.72 22.90
C VAL A 1034 -18.15 -8.98 22.18
N VAL A 1035 -17.99 -10.16 22.78
CA VAL A 1035 -18.51 -11.42 22.22
C VAL A 1035 -20.03 -11.38 22.13
N HIS A 1036 -20.68 -10.93 23.21
CA HIS A 1036 -22.12 -10.76 23.27
C HIS A 1036 -22.63 -9.72 22.26
N LEU A 1037 -21.95 -8.59 22.11
CA LEU A 1037 -22.28 -7.56 21.10
C LEU A 1037 -22.30 -8.16 19.70
N LEU A 1038 -21.24 -8.86 19.34
CA LEU A 1038 -21.13 -9.42 18.01
C LEU A 1038 -22.14 -10.56 17.79
N ASN A 1039 -22.51 -11.34 18.83
CA ASN A 1039 -23.57 -12.36 18.73
C ASN A 1039 -24.94 -11.71 18.49
N LEU A 1040 -25.20 -10.61 19.17
CA LEU A 1040 -26.42 -9.82 19.03
C LEU A 1040 -26.49 -9.13 17.65
N LEU A 1041 -25.36 -8.65 17.11
CA LEU A 1041 -25.30 -8.16 15.73
C LEU A 1041 -25.52 -9.27 14.70
N GLY A 1042 -25.00 -10.47 14.96
CA GLY A 1042 -25.21 -11.64 14.11
C GLY A 1042 -26.68 -12.06 14.01
N SER A 1043 -27.42 -12.01 15.13
CA SER A 1043 -28.82 -12.43 15.18
C SER A 1043 -29.76 -11.55 14.34
N ILE A 1044 -29.39 -10.30 14.06
CA ILE A 1044 -30.15 -9.39 13.18
C ILE A 1044 -30.36 -10.01 11.79
N PHE A 1045 -29.37 -10.76 11.30
CA PHE A 1045 -29.36 -11.32 9.94
C PHE A 1045 -29.94 -12.74 9.85
N GLN A 1046 -30.41 -13.31 10.97
CA GLN A 1046 -30.94 -14.67 11.05
C GLN A 1046 -32.44 -14.68 11.41
N ASN A 1047 -33.18 -15.64 10.86
CA ASN A 1047 -34.54 -15.95 11.27
C ASN A 1047 -34.56 -16.88 12.51
N LYS A 1048 -35.76 -17.19 13.02
CA LYS A 1048 -35.94 -18.07 14.20
C LYS A 1048 -35.42 -19.50 13.98
N SER A 1049 -35.26 -19.94 12.73
CA SER A 1049 -34.71 -21.25 12.36
C SER A 1049 -33.18 -21.22 12.18
N GLY A 1050 -32.54 -20.06 12.35
CA GLY A 1050 -31.09 -19.87 12.17
C GLY A 1050 -30.65 -19.64 10.72
N GLU A 1051 -31.59 -19.52 9.78
CA GLU A 1051 -31.30 -19.26 8.37
C GLU A 1051 -31.24 -17.75 8.10
N ARG A 1052 -30.48 -17.36 7.06
CA ARG A 1052 -30.35 -15.95 6.66
C ARG A 1052 -31.67 -15.39 6.17
N ASP A 1053 -32.01 -14.17 6.60
CA ASP A 1053 -33.18 -13.45 6.13
C ASP A 1053 -32.86 -11.97 5.88
N PHE A 1054 -33.28 -11.46 4.73
CA PHE A 1054 -33.00 -10.09 4.24
C PHE A 1054 -33.96 -9.04 4.82
N LEU A 1055 -34.25 -9.15 6.12
CA LEU A 1055 -35.25 -8.32 6.80
C LEU A 1055 -34.85 -6.85 6.81
N VAL A 1056 -33.56 -6.55 7.05
CA VAL A 1056 -33.03 -5.18 7.06
C VAL A 1056 -33.12 -4.59 5.65
N THR A 1057 -32.77 -5.35 4.62
CA THR A 1057 -32.88 -4.92 3.23
C THR A 1057 -34.34 -4.62 2.91
N GLY A 1058 -35.27 -5.51 3.25
CA GLY A 1058 -36.70 -5.28 3.00
C GLY A 1058 -37.27 -4.05 3.73
N LEU A 1059 -36.73 -3.70 4.90
CA LEU A 1059 -37.06 -2.45 5.58
C LEU A 1059 -36.55 -1.23 4.78
N LEU A 1060 -35.32 -1.30 4.27
CA LEU A 1060 -34.66 -0.21 3.55
C LEU A 1060 -35.14 -0.01 2.11
N THR A 1061 -35.51 -1.07 1.40
CA THR A 1061 -35.81 -1.04 -0.05
C THR A 1061 -37.28 -1.19 -0.40
N SER A 1062 -38.13 -1.58 0.56
CA SER A 1062 -39.57 -1.73 0.34
C SER A 1062 -40.39 -0.80 1.21
N ASP A 1063 -40.16 -0.82 2.53
CA ASP A 1063 -41.02 -0.08 3.45
C ASP A 1063 -40.61 1.39 3.52
N MET A 1064 -39.31 1.64 3.49
CA MET A 1064 -38.79 3.00 3.52
C MET A 1064 -39.14 3.81 2.27
N PRO A 1065 -38.98 3.31 1.03
CA PRO A 1065 -39.37 4.06 -0.16
C PRO A 1065 -40.84 4.46 -0.13
N ALA A 1066 -41.72 3.57 0.34
CA ALA A 1066 -43.15 3.83 0.46
C ALA A 1066 -43.42 4.98 1.44
N LEU A 1067 -42.73 4.99 2.58
CA LEU A 1067 -42.82 6.06 3.58
C LEU A 1067 -42.29 7.40 3.04
N ILE A 1068 -41.14 7.39 2.36
CA ILE A 1068 -40.53 8.58 1.76
C ILE A 1068 -41.45 9.16 0.68
N GLN A 1069 -42.08 8.30 -0.13
CA GLN A 1069 -42.98 8.72 -1.20
C GLN A 1069 -44.21 9.45 -0.66
N VAL A 1070 -44.84 8.95 0.40
CA VAL A 1070 -45.96 9.62 1.08
C VAL A 1070 -45.50 10.95 1.70
N SER A 1071 -44.24 11.03 2.13
CA SER A 1071 -43.69 12.21 2.79
C SER A 1071 -43.22 13.35 1.88
N ALA A 1072 -43.02 13.06 0.60
CA ALA A 1072 -42.30 13.92 -0.32
C ALA A 1072 -42.89 15.33 -0.45
N ALA A 1073 -44.22 15.44 -0.58
CA ALA A 1073 -44.92 16.72 -0.76
C ALA A 1073 -44.71 17.72 0.40
N TYR A 1074 -44.35 17.22 1.58
CA TYR A 1074 -44.12 18.02 2.79
C TYR A 1074 -42.67 17.92 3.26
N GLY A 1075 -41.74 17.58 2.35
CA GLY A 1075 -40.38 17.27 2.74
C GLY A 1075 -39.61 18.46 3.36
N ARG A 1076 -39.87 19.67 2.89
CA ARG A 1076 -39.31 20.90 3.47
C ARG A 1076 -39.86 21.15 4.89
N SER A 1077 -41.14 20.87 5.07
CA SER A 1077 -41.86 21.01 6.33
C SER A 1077 -41.30 20.06 7.40
N ILE A 1078 -40.99 18.82 7.02
CA ILE A 1078 -40.27 17.85 7.86
C ILE A 1078 -38.90 18.40 8.28
N ASN A 1079 -38.10 18.88 7.32
CA ASN A 1079 -36.76 19.42 7.63
C ASN A 1079 -36.83 20.60 8.60
N GLY A 1080 -37.80 21.50 8.44
CA GLY A 1080 -37.96 22.68 9.29
C GLY A 1080 -38.34 22.34 10.73
N VAL A 1081 -39.26 21.40 10.92
CA VAL A 1081 -39.65 20.94 12.27
C VAL A 1081 -38.53 20.15 12.94
N LEU A 1082 -37.87 19.25 12.21
CA LEU A 1082 -36.70 18.52 12.72
C LEU A 1082 -35.57 19.46 13.12
N MET A 1083 -35.32 20.50 12.33
CA MET A 1083 -34.36 21.55 12.66
C MET A 1083 -34.74 22.20 13.99
N GLY A 1084 -36.00 22.63 14.16
CA GLY A 1084 -36.49 23.27 15.39
C GLY A 1084 -36.36 22.39 16.63
N LEU A 1085 -36.72 21.11 16.52
CA LEU A 1085 -36.67 20.14 17.63
C LEU A 1085 -35.23 19.77 18.05
N SER A 1086 -34.29 19.76 17.10
CA SER A 1086 -32.89 19.35 17.30
C SER A 1086 -31.95 20.48 17.73
N LEU A 1087 -32.42 21.72 17.80
CA LEU A 1087 -31.60 22.84 18.26
C LEU A 1087 -31.16 22.62 19.72
N THR A 1088 -29.91 23.02 20.00
CA THR A 1088 -29.37 22.97 21.38
C THR A 1088 -30.19 23.89 22.30
N GLY A 1089 -30.68 23.35 23.41
CA GLY A 1089 -31.54 24.06 24.37
C GLY A 1089 -33.05 23.99 24.06
N GLU A 1090 -33.43 23.33 22.97
CA GLU A 1090 -34.83 23.09 22.58
C GLU A 1090 -35.29 21.67 22.97
N PHE A 1091 -36.38 21.17 22.39
CA PHE A 1091 -37.13 19.99 22.87
C PHE A 1091 -36.28 18.72 23.05
N PHE A 1092 -35.45 18.33 22.08
CA PHE A 1092 -34.63 17.12 22.24
C PHE A 1092 -33.53 17.28 23.29
N SER A 1093 -32.99 18.49 23.45
CA SER A 1093 -32.00 18.76 24.50
C SER A 1093 -32.63 18.66 25.89
N TYR A 1094 -33.89 19.03 26.02
CA TYR A 1094 -34.67 18.91 27.26
C TYR A 1094 -34.96 17.44 27.61
N ILE A 1095 -35.44 16.65 26.64
CA ILE A 1095 -35.70 15.21 26.85
C ILE A 1095 -34.41 14.48 27.27
N GLU A 1096 -33.29 14.74 26.61
CA GLU A 1096 -32.01 14.08 26.92
C GLU A 1096 -31.46 14.50 28.30
N ALA A 1097 -31.77 15.70 28.77
CA ALA A 1097 -31.32 16.19 30.07
C ALA A 1097 -32.16 15.66 31.24
N ASP A 1098 -33.48 15.61 31.07
CA ASP A 1098 -34.44 15.50 32.18
C ASP A 1098 -35.26 14.20 32.18
N MET A 1099 -35.19 13.39 31.12
CA MET A 1099 -35.92 12.11 31.06
C MET A 1099 -35.17 11.03 31.86
N ASN A 1100 -35.81 10.51 32.91
CA ASN A 1100 -35.29 9.49 33.82
C ASN A 1100 -36.27 8.32 33.97
N THR A 1101 -35.79 7.10 34.23
CA THR A 1101 -36.66 5.94 34.52
C THR A 1101 -36.01 4.96 35.50
N PRO A 1102 -36.77 4.42 36.49
CA PRO A 1102 -36.29 3.42 37.44
C PRO A 1102 -36.23 2.00 36.86
N TYR A 1103 -36.72 1.80 35.63
CA TYR A 1103 -36.74 0.50 34.95
C TYR A 1103 -35.44 0.24 34.20
N THR A 1104 -35.09 -1.03 34.03
CA THR A 1104 -33.88 -1.45 33.29
C THR A 1104 -34.11 -1.42 31.78
N ILE A 1105 -33.04 -1.43 31.00
CA ILE A 1105 -33.11 -1.57 29.53
C ILE A 1105 -33.85 -2.85 29.12
N ARG A 1106 -33.75 -3.92 29.92
CA ARG A 1106 -34.49 -5.17 29.70
C ARG A 1106 -36.00 -4.94 29.71
N ASP A 1107 -36.49 -4.25 30.73
CA ASP A 1107 -37.91 -3.96 30.93
C ASP A 1107 -38.46 -3.08 29.81
N ILE A 1108 -37.66 -2.10 29.37
CA ILE A 1108 -37.98 -1.22 28.23
C ILE A 1108 -38.16 -2.04 26.95
N PHE A 1109 -37.26 -2.99 26.67
CA PHE A 1109 -37.38 -3.85 25.50
C PHE A 1109 -38.59 -4.80 25.57
N ASP A 1110 -38.96 -5.27 26.78
CA ASP A 1110 -40.13 -6.13 26.97
C ASP A 1110 -41.45 -5.39 26.78
N ASP A 1111 -41.57 -4.18 27.32
CA ASP A 1111 -42.78 -3.37 27.11
C ASP A 1111 -42.89 -2.88 25.66
N LEU A 1112 -41.76 -2.62 24.99
CA LEU A 1112 -41.77 -2.24 23.59
C LEU A 1112 -42.19 -3.39 22.66
N ASP A 1113 -41.67 -4.59 22.90
CA ASP A 1113 -42.09 -5.82 22.21
C ASP A 1113 -43.62 -5.95 22.30
N ARG A 1114 -44.17 -5.90 23.52
CA ARG A 1114 -45.63 -5.96 23.77
C ARG A 1114 -46.41 -4.82 23.10
N LEU A 1115 -45.88 -3.59 23.11
CA LEU A 1115 -46.55 -2.43 22.53
C LEU A 1115 -46.63 -2.55 21.00
N THR A 1116 -45.54 -2.96 20.34
CA THR A 1116 -45.48 -3.00 18.88
C THR A 1116 -46.43 -4.02 18.25
N VAL A 1117 -46.78 -5.09 18.95
CA VAL A 1117 -47.79 -6.09 18.49
C VAL A 1117 -49.18 -5.88 19.05
N SER A 1118 -49.37 -4.92 19.96
CA SER A 1118 -50.67 -4.65 20.56
C SER A 1118 -51.73 -4.24 19.53
N ASP A 1119 -52.98 -4.53 19.86
CA ASP A 1119 -54.13 -4.05 19.07
C ASP A 1119 -54.16 -2.51 18.98
N MET A 1120 -53.56 -1.81 19.95
CA MET A 1120 -53.41 -0.35 19.93
C MET A 1120 -52.57 0.14 18.76
N VAL A 1121 -51.51 -0.57 18.39
CA VAL A 1121 -50.61 -0.17 17.28
C VAL A 1121 -51.06 -0.80 15.96
N GLN A 1122 -51.47 -2.07 15.98
CA GLN A 1122 -51.71 -2.85 14.76
C GLN A 1122 -53.11 -2.64 14.18
N SER A 1123 -54.10 -2.20 14.96
CA SER A 1123 -55.44 -1.93 14.45
C SER A 1123 -55.42 -0.79 13.40
N ARG A 1124 -56.17 -0.98 12.30
CA ARG A 1124 -56.22 -0.07 11.15
C ARG A 1124 -57.26 1.04 11.30
N SER A 1125 -58.27 0.86 12.14
CA SER A 1125 -59.38 1.80 12.34
C SER A 1125 -60.10 1.53 13.66
N GLY A 1126 -60.69 2.57 14.25
CA GLY A 1126 -61.54 2.47 15.45
C GLY A 1126 -60.91 3.08 16.71
N ASN A 1127 -61.73 3.23 17.75
CA ASN A 1127 -61.40 3.99 18.97
C ASN A 1127 -60.22 3.42 19.78
N HIS A 1128 -59.86 2.16 19.53
CA HIS A 1128 -58.74 1.48 20.20
C HIS A 1128 -57.40 1.62 19.46
N SER A 1129 -57.38 2.15 18.22
CA SER A 1129 -56.15 2.29 17.42
C SER A 1129 -55.45 3.63 17.72
N LEU A 1130 -54.29 3.58 18.38
CA LEU A 1130 -53.46 4.74 18.70
C LEU A 1130 -52.96 5.43 17.44
N LEU A 1131 -52.44 4.68 16.46
CA LEU A 1131 -51.91 5.27 15.23
C LEU A 1131 -53.00 5.95 14.40
N TYR A 1132 -54.21 5.37 14.35
CA TYR A 1132 -55.35 5.97 13.66
C TYR A 1132 -55.81 7.25 14.37
N SER A 1133 -56.03 7.19 15.69
CA SER A 1133 -56.47 8.35 16.49
C SER A 1133 -55.45 9.49 16.47
N ALA A 1134 -54.14 9.18 16.60
CA ALA A 1134 -53.07 10.16 16.46
C ALA A 1134 -53.03 10.77 15.05
N GLY A 1135 -53.25 9.96 14.01
CA GLY A 1135 -53.34 10.44 12.63
C GLY A 1135 -54.48 11.41 12.40
N VAL A 1136 -55.69 11.11 12.90
CA VAL A 1136 -56.86 12.00 12.82
C VAL A 1136 -56.60 13.31 13.57
N LEU A 1137 -56.03 13.21 14.77
CA LEU A 1137 -55.71 14.35 15.61
C LEU A 1137 -54.67 15.29 14.97
N MET A 1138 -53.60 14.76 14.39
CA MET A 1138 -52.60 15.56 13.67
C MET A 1138 -53.23 16.32 12.50
N ASN A 1139 -54.24 15.74 11.84
CA ASN A 1139 -55.00 16.42 10.79
C ASN A 1139 -55.86 17.57 11.34
N LEU A 1140 -56.49 17.37 12.51
CA LEU A 1140 -57.25 18.44 13.18
C LEU A 1140 -56.33 19.61 13.57
N PHE A 1141 -55.12 19.34 14.07
CA PHE A 1141 -54.14 20.40 14.34
C PHE A 1141 -53.64 21.09 13.08
N ALA A 1142 -53.44 20.36 11.99
CA ALA A 1142 -53.10 20.96 10.71
C ALA A 1142 -54.19 21.97 10.27
N ASP A 1143 -55.47 21.61 10.40
CA ASP A 1143 -56.57 22.50 10.04
C ASP A 1143 -56.67 23.74 10.94
N ILE A 1144 -56.45 23.58 12.26
CA ILE A 1144 -56.43 24.69 13.22
C ILE A 1144 -55.27 25.63 12.91
N THR A 1145 -54.07 25.09 12.67
CA THR A 1145 -52.87 25.89 12.37
C THR A 1145 -52.95 26.60 11.03
N GLU A 1146 -53.60 26.01 10.02
CA GLU A 1146 -53.76 26.64 8.69
C GLU A 1146 -54.80 27.77 8.70
N ARG A 1147 -55.94 27.55 9.36
CA ARG A 1147 -57.09 28.47 9.30
C ARG A 1147 -57.12 29.46 10.46
N GLY A 1148 -56.29 29.27 11.48
CA GLY A 1148 -56.26 30.04 12.73
C GLY A 1148 -57.50 29.87 13.61
N ARG A 1149 -58.56 29.22 13.08
CA ARG A 1149 -59.86 28.94 13.72
C ARG A 1149 -60.49 27.70 13.10
N LYS A 1150 -60.96 26.76 13.93
CA LYS A 1150 -61.82 25.65 13.49
C LYS A 1150 -63.02 25.53 14.44
N PRO A 1151 -64.26 25.61 13.94
CA PRO A 1151 -65.44 25.31 14.73
C PRO A 1151 -65.54 23.79 14.95
N PHE A 1152 -65.59 23.37 16.21
CA PHE A 1152 -65.93 22.01 16.59
C PHE A 1152 -67.46 21.81 16.53
N PRO A 1153 -67.97 20.55 16.52
CA PRO A 1153 -69.40 20.24 16.41
C PRO A 1153 -70.30 20.99 17.40
N ASP A 1154 -69.76 21.41 18.54
CA ASP A 1154 -70.47 22.13 19.60
C ASP A 1154 -70.37 23.67 19.50
N GLY A 1155 -69.85 24.21 18.39
CA GLY A 1155 -69.73 25.66 18.16
C GLY A 1155 -68.52 26.35 18.82
N ALA A 1156 -67.64 25.60 19.50
CA ALA A 1156 -66.40 26.13 20.06
C ALA A 1156 -65.34 26.39 18.98
N VAL A 1157 -64.66 27.55 19.05
CA VAL A 1157 -63.61 27.97 18.11
C VAL A 1157 -62.27 28.03 18.82
N PHE A 1158 -61.28 27.25 18.34
CA PHE A 1158 -59.90 27.26 18.85
C PHE A 1158 -59.03 28.33 18.17
N TRP A 1159 -58.04 28.84 18.90
CA TRP A 1159 -57.12 29.92 18.48
C TRP A 1159 -55.67 29.42 18.48
N ASP A 1160 -54.85 29.84 17.51
CA ASP A 1160 -53.53 29.20 17.22
C ASP A 1160 -52.27 30.01 17.62
N ARG A 1161 -52.43 31.16 18.29
CA ARG A 1161 -51.34 31.95 18.91
C ARG A 1161 -50.24 32.48 17.97
N PHE A 1162 -50.41 32.44 16.65
CA PHE A 1162 -49.46 33.08 15.71
C PHE A 1162 -49.54 34.62 15.66
N ASN A 1163 -50.57 35.22 16.25
CA ASN A 1163 -50.74 36.67 16.35
C ASN A 1163 -50.15 37.23 17.67
N LYS A 1164 -49.48 38.38 17.60
CA LYS A 1164 -48.78 39.04 18.74
C LYS A 1164 -49.68 39.44 19.93
N ASN A 1165 -51.01 39.35 19.81
CA ASN A 1165 -51.97 39.89 20.78
C ASN A 1165 -52.84 38.81 21.46
N GLU A 1166 -52.49 37.52 21.36
CA GLU A 1166 -53.30 36.40 21.88
C GLU A 1166 -52.58 35.66 23.03
N ASP A 1167 -53.08 35.83 24.27
CA ASP A 1167 -52.81 34.97 25.44
C ASP A 1167 -54.00 33.99 25.60
N SER A 1168 -53.90 32.70 25.94
CA SER A 1168 -52.81 31.83 26.40
C SER A 1168 -53.25 30.36 26.19
N ALA A 1169 -52.41 29.54 25.55
CA ALA A 1169 -52.36 28.06 25.63
C ALA A 1169 -51.13 27.61 24.80
N THR A 1170 -50.31 26.70 25.34
CA THR A 1170 -49.25 26.01 24.57
C THR A 1170 -49.86 25.01 23.59
N TYR A 1171 -49.09 24.50 22.61
CA TYR A 1171 -49.57 23.42 21.73
C TYR A 1171 -50.10 22.21 22.51
N TRP A 1172 -49.48 21.93 23.65
CA TRP A 1172 -49.92 20.89 24.55
C TRP A 1172 -51.21 21.25 25.28
N ASP A 1173 -51.38 22.49 25.76
CA ASP A 1173 -52.65 22.91 26.37
C ASP A 1173 -53.83 22.81 25.38
N ASN A 1174 -53.56 22.99 24.07
CA ASN A 1174 -54.52 22.72 23.01
C ASN A 1174 -54.79 21.21 22.83
N LEU A 1175 -53.77 20.35 22.91
CA LEU A 1175 -53.91 18.88 22.96
C LEU A 1175 -54.77 18.45 24.14
N THR A 1176 -54.37 18.85 25.34
CA THR A 1176 -55.06 18.62 26.60
C THR A 1176 -56.51 19.07 26.53
N SER A 1177 -56.79 20.28 26.01
CA SER A 1177 -58.16 20.78 25.86
C SER A 1177 -58.99 19.99 24.86
N ILE A 1178 -58.40 19.46 23.79
CA ILE A 1178 -59.09 18.62 22.80
C ILE A 1178 -59.32 17.21 23.33
N PHE A 1179 -58.43 16.67 24.19
CA PHE A 1179 -58.59 15.34 24.80
C PHE A 1179 -59.49 15.34 26.05
N SER A 1180 -59.55 16.48 26.76
CA SER A 1180 -60.44 16.67 27.91
C SER A 1180 -61.92 16.87 27.55
N ARG A 1181 -62.22 16.97 26.26
CA ARG A 1181 -63.56 17.16 25.68
C ARG A 1181 -63.84 16.04 24.70
#